data_AF-A0A6I1YZX1-F1
#
_entry.id   AF-A0A6I1YZX1-F1
#
_cell.length_a   1.000
_cell.length_b   1.000
_cell.length_c   1.000
_cell.angle_alpha   90.00
_cell.angle_beta   90.00
_cell.angle_gamma   90.00
#
_symmetry.space_group_name_H-M   'P 1'
#
loop_
_entity.id
_entity.type
_entity.pdbx_description
1 polymer ?
#
loop_
_entity_poly.entity_id
_entity_poly.type
_entity_poly.pdbx_seq_one_letter_code
_entity_poly.pdbx_strand_id
1 'polypeptide(L)'
;MPPTALHPAPAGILPGVPVVDITATGPGRTPLQQVMDLMRTHGPVLVRRLHGRDAMFVADADLVADLADEQRFAKHIGPALENVRSFAADGLFTAYNDEPNWAKAHDILMPAFALGSMRTYHPVMVRVARRLIDSWDRAARQGRPVDVPDDMTRMTLDTIGLAGFDYDFGSFERDEPHPFVESMVRCLEWSMTRLARTPGQDHSAADAAFRADADHLAGVVDEVIASRTGTDQSGAEDLLGLMLSAPHPADGTTLDTANIRNQVITFLIAGHETTSGAMSFALYYLAKHPAVLRLVQREADALWGSAADPEPSYDDIGRLTYTRQVLNEALRLWPTAAAFSRHAREDTLLGGRIPLAAGQAVTVLTPMLHRQPVWGDNPELFDPERFTAEAEAARPVHAFKPFGTGERACIGRQFALHEATMLLAMLVHRYRLHDHADYRLTVKETLTLKPEGFTLTLTPRTSADRVHAPLPGGSPAQTDEGPAPDTLPTRVRPGTGVLFLHGSNYGTCRAFAAQLADEAAAVGCATEVAALDAYADALPTDRTVVITAASYNGRPTDDATAFTAWLDGTPDLTGVTYAVLGVGDRNWAATYQQVPTRIDARLAELGATRLTDRAAADASGDLSGTVREFTARLRTALLTECGDPGAGAPTAEPTAAYEVRTLTGGPLYALAARHELVPMTVTEAYDLTAPEHPRTKRFLRVALPEGVTYRTADHLTVLPANAPDLVDRAVTAFGFDPDAVLDIRATHRRRDRLAVDRPLTVRQLLTHHVELQERPTARQRALLAEANPCPPERAALAALTGDDPRTLMELAEDHPALRGALDWPLLLDLLTPLRPRHYSVSSSPAVDAGHVDLMVSVLDAPARSGKGRYRGTGSGHLASLRPGDTVFARVQPCRAAFRIHGSAPVVMIAAGTGLAPFRGAVADRVAARAAGAELPPALLYFGCDAPDADFLHAGELRDAEVSGAISLRPAFSAAPENGAVFVQHRVAAEADEVWELLESGARVYVCGDGARMAPGVREAFRALYRERTPGGDDAAAGRWLDGLVAEGRYVEDVYAAG
;
A
#
# COMPACT_ATOMS: atom_id res chain seq x y z
N MET A 1 24.02 5.91 -68.20
CA MET A 1 25.06 6.71 -67.51
C MET A 1 24.53 8.11 -67.26
N PRO A 2 24.96 8.76 -66.17
CA PRO A 2 24.44 10.01 -65.57
C PRO A 2 24.96 11.23 -66.38
N PRO A 3 24.80 12.54 -66.04
CA PRO A 3 24.95 13.20 -64.71
C PRO A 3 23.87 14.32 -64.49
N THR A 4 23.77 15.15 -63.46
CA THR A 4 24.57 15.55 -62.28
C THR A 4 23.61 16.37 -61.39
N ALA A 5 23.90 16.47 -60.10
CA ALA A 5 23.17 17.30 -59.13
C ALA A 5 23.31 18.82 -59.38
N LEU A 6 22.29 19.60 -59.01
CA LEU A 6 22.30 20.53 -57.85
C LEU A 6 21.07 21.46 -57.84
N HIS A 7 20.22 21.33 -56.82
CA HIS A 7 19.79 22.37 -55.86
C HIS A 7 18.73 21.76 -54.90
N PRO A 8 18.76 22.06 -53.58
CA PRO A 8 17.88 21.42 -52.62
C PRO A 8 16.46 22.00 -52.71
N ALA A 9 15.54 21.18 -53.21
CA ALA A 9 14.10 21.42 -53.15
C ALA A 9 13.58 21.23 -51.70
N PRO A 10 12.39 21.76 -51.34
CA PRO A 10 11.88 21.69 -49.98
C PRO A 10 11.69 20.22 -49.58
N ALA A 11 12.32 19.82 -48.47
CA ALA A 11 11.98 18.56 -47.81
C ALA A 11 10.50 18.59 -47.42
N GLY A 12 9.70 17.59 -47.81
CA GLY A 12 8.37 17.44 -47.21
C GLY A 12 7.21 16.97 -48.08
N ILE A 13 7.41 16.07 -49.04
CA ILE A 13 6.28 15.25 -49.52
C ILE A 13 6.64 13.79 -49.26
N LEU A 14 6.08 13.24 -48.18
CA LEU A 14 6.08 11.81 -47.90
C LEU A 14 5.29 11.13 -49.03
N PRO A 15 5.89 10.23 -49.85
CA PRO A 15 5.17 9.57 -50.92
C PRO A 15 3.93 8.85 -50.37
N GLY A 16 2.74 9.26 -50.78
CA GLY A 16 1.47 8.62 -50.39
C GLY A 16 0.76 9.16 -49.14
N VAL A 17 1.25 10.22 -48.47
CA VAL A 17 0.54 10.87 -47.35
C VAL A 17 -0.14 12.18 -47.82
N PRO A 18 -1.47 12.33 -47.68
CA PRO A 18 -2.18 13.56 -48.04
C PRO A 18 -1.71 14.77 -47.22
N VAL A 19 -1.50 15.91 -47.87
CA VAL A 19 -1.23 17.21 -47.22
C VAL A 19 -2.47 18.10 -47.38
N VAL A 20 -3.04 18.56 -46.26
CA VAL A 20 -4.21 19.44 -46.24
C VAL A 20 -3.82 20.79 -45.62
N ASP A 21 -3.89 21.85 -46.41
CA ASP A 21 -3.61 23.22 -45.97
C ASP A 21 -4.88 23.91 -45.47
N ILE A 22 -4.91 24.21 -44.16
CA ILE A 22 -6.03 24.88 -43.49
C ILE A 22 -5.77 26.37 -43.26
N THR A 23 -4.75 26.95 -43.89
CA THR A 23 -4.37 28.36 -43.66
C THR A 23 -5.52 29.34 -43.94
N ALA A 24 -6.35 29.06 -44.95
CA ALA A 24 -7.46 29.94 -45.31
C ALA A 24 -8.65 29.88 -44.33
N THR A 25 -8.89 28.71 -43.72
CA THR A 25 -10.01 28.48 -42.79
C THR A 25 -9.61 28.63 -41.34
N GLY A 26 -8.32 28.47 -41.04
CA GLY A 26 -7.78 28.36 -39.69
C GLY A 26 -8.21 27.06 -38.98
N PRO A 27 -7.72 26.87 -37.74
CA PRO A 27 -8.08 25.71 -36.92
C PRO A 27 -9.52 25.71 -36.38
N GLY A 28 -10.23 26.85 -36.44
CA GLY A 28 -11.57 27.00 -35.86
C GLY A 28 -11.58 26.93 -34.32
N ARG A 29 -12.78 26.74 -33.74
CA ARG A 29 -12.99 26.58 -32.28
C ARG A 29 -12.75 25.16 -31.77
N THR A 30 -12.74 24.17 -32.67
CA THR A 30 -12.63 22.73 -32.37
C THR A 30 -11.55 22.09 -33.25
N PRO A 31 -10.27 22.45 -33.05
CA PRO A 31 -9.16 22.05 -33.91
C PRO A 31 -8.98 20.54 -34.06
N LEU A 32 -9.26 19.73 -33.05
CA LEU A 32 -9.14 18.28 -33.08
C LEU A 32 -10.28 17.65 -33.86
N GLN A 33 -11.52 18.08 -33.64
CA GLN A 33 -12.66 17.65 -34.47
C GLN A 33 -12.45 18.00 -35.96
N GLN A 34 -11.85 19.16 -36.25
CA GLN A 34 -11.44 19.47 -37.63
C GLN A 34 -10.47 18.41 -38.19
N VAL A 35 -9.46 17.98 -37.42
CA VAL A 35 -8.56 16.90 -37.86
C VAL A 35 -9.30 15.56 -38.01
N MET A 36 -10.26 15.25 -37.13
CA MET A 36 -11.10 14.06 -37.26
C MET A 36 -11.85 14.05 -38.60
N ASP A 37 -12.47 15.18 -38.99
CA ASP A 37 -13.18 15.31 -40.26
C ASP A 37 -12.25 15.21 -41.48
N LEU A 38 -11.05 15.78 -41.37
CA LEU A 38 -10.01 15.61 -42.38
C LEU A 38 -9.60 14.14 -42.50
N MET A 39 -9.43 13.41 -41.39
CA MET A 39 -9.09 11.98 -41.42
C MET A 39 -10.21 11.11 -41.98
N ARG A 40 -11.49 11.45 -41.74
CA ARG A 40 -12.63 10.76 -42.37
C ARG A 40 -12.60 10.88 -43.89
N THR A 41 -12.09 12.01 -44.39
CA THR A 41 -12.05 12.30 -45.84
C THR A 41 -10.78 11.75 -46.51
N HIS A 42 -9.63 11.89 -45.85
CA HIS A 42 -8.31 11.64 -46.45
C HIS A 42 -7.65 10.34 -45.97
N GLY A 43 -8.23 9.66 -44.99
CA GLY A 43 -7.69 8.44 -44.40
C GLY A 43 -6.97 8.68 -43.05
N PRO A 44 -6.48 7.61 -42.41
CA PRO A 44 -6.01 7.63 -41.04
C PRO A 44 -4.61 8.24 -40.84
N VAL A 45 -3.99 8.74 -41.92
CA VAL A 45 -2.68 9.40 -41.89
C VAL A 45 -2.75 10.63 -42.80
N LEU A 46 -2.42 11.81 -42.27
CA LEU A 46 -2.37 13.04 -43.04
C LEU A 46 -1.37 14.04 -42.46
N VAL A 47 -0.94 15.00 -43.27
CA VAL A 47 -0.21 16.19 -42.83
C VAL A 47 -1.15 17.39 -42.88
N ARG A 48 -1.34 18.06 -41.74
CA ARG A 48 -2.08 19.32 -41.66
C ARG A 48 -1.11 20.49 -41.73
N ARG A 49 -1.30 21.38 -42.70
CA ARG A 49 -0.49 22.60 -42.88
C ARG A 49 -1.24 23.84 -42.40
N LEU A 50 -0.60 24.66 -41.57
CA LEU A 50 -1.12 25.94 -41.09
C LEU A 50 0.00 26.99 -41.12
N HIS A 51 -0.17 28.04 -41.92
CA HIS A 51 0.85 29.10 -42.11
C HIS A 51 2.24 28.53 -42.45
N GLY A 52 2.28 27.51 -43.32
CA GLY A 52 3.51 26.82 -43.73
C GLY A 52 4.11 25.86 -42.69
N ARG A 53 3.47 25.68 -41.53
CA ARG A 53 3.87 24.70 -40.51
C ARG A 53 3.13 23.39 -40.73
N ASP A 54 3.88 22.30 -40.85
CA ASP A 54 3.34 20.96 -41.06
C ASP A 54 3.25 20.19 -39.75
N ALA A 55 2.12 19.54 -39.52
CA ALA A 55 1.92 18.60 -38.43
C ALA A 55 1.38 17.28 -38.99
N MET A 56 2.15 16.20 -38.85
CA MET A 56 1.71 14.86 -39.25
C MET A 56 0.81 14.27 -38.15
N PHE A 57 -0.36 13.79 -38.54
CA PHE A 57 -1.31 13.09 -37.68
C PHE A 57 -1.48 11.63 -38.13
N VAL A 58 -1.52 10.72 -37.17
CA VAL A 58 -1.70 9.27 -37.38
C VAL A 58 -2.80 8.75 -36.46
N ALA A 59 -3.64 7.88 -37.00
CA ALA A 59 -4.67 7.15 -36.27
C ALA A 59 -4.74 5.67 -36.70
N ASP A 60 -3.89 5.24 -37.64
CA ASP A 60 -3.81 3.87 -38.13
C ASP A 60 -3.23 2.94 -37.04
N ALA A 61 -3.91 1.84 -36.76
CA ALA A 61 -3.58 0.98 -35.61
C ALA A 61 -2.19 0.34 -35.74
N ASP A 62 -1.79 -0.08 -36.94
CA ASP A 62 -0.49 -0.71 -37.18
C ASP A 62 0.64 0.31 -37.05
N LEU A 63 0.43 1.52 -37.58
CA LEU A 63 1.41 2.60 -37.43
C LEU A 63 1.51 3.08 -35.97
N VAL A 64 0.40 3.13 -35.23
CA VAL A 64 0.44 3.49 -33.80
C VAL A 64 1.13 2.40 -32.97
N ALA A 65 0.96 1.13 -33.32
CA ALA A 65 1.72 0.04 -32.72
C ALA A 65 3.24 0.23 -32.95
N ASP A 66 3.65 0.58 -34.17
CA ASP A 66 5.05 0.89 -34.49
C ASP A 66 5.57 2.12 -33.74
N LEU A 67 4.77 3.20 -33.64
CA LEU A 67 5.12 4.41 -32.87
C LEU A 67 5.28 4.18 -31.37
N ALA A 68 4.74 3.07 -30.85
CA ALA A 68 4.85 2.69 -29.45
C ALA A 68 6.16 1.94 -29.13
N ASP A 69 7.02 1.68 -30.12
CA ASP A 69 8.37 1.18 -29.90
C ASP A 69 9.26 2.28 -29.28
N GLU A 70 9.66 2.08 -28.03
CA GLU A 70 10.50 3.02 -27.27
C GLU A 70 11.98 3.04 -27.73
N GLN A 71 12.43 2.00 -28.45
CA GLN A 71 13.79 1.96 -29.00
C GLN A 71 13.93 2.85 -30.22
N ARG A 72 12.85 3.02 -31.00
CA ARG A 72 12.84 3.79 -32.25
C ARG A 72 12.23 5.18 -32.10
N PHE A 73 11.27 5.31 -31.19
CA PHE A 73 10.54 6.56 -30.99
C PHE A 73 10.65 7.04 -29.54
N ALA A 74 10.56 8.35 -29.34
CA ALA A 74 10.52 8.98 -28.03
C ALA A 74 9.36 9.98 -27.96
N LYS A 75 8.99 10.41 -26.74
CA LYS A 75 7.99 11.48 -26.56
C LYS A 75 8.44 12.75 -27.29
N HIS A 76 7.51 13.43 -27.94
CA HIS A 76 7.74 14.75 -28.52
C HIS A 76 6.92 15.79 -27.77
N ILE A 77 7.58 16.84 -27.29
CA ILE A 77 6.91 18.01 -26.69
C ILE A 77 6.50 18.91 -27.85
N GLY A 78 5.25 18.76 -28.30
CA GLY A 78 4.70 19.58 -29.37
C GLY A 78 4.40 21.02 -28.91
N PRO A 79 4.08 21.93 -29.84
CA PRO A 79 3.91 23.36 -29.55
C PRO A 79 2.89 23.68 -28.43
N ALA A 80 1.84 22.87 -28.29
CA ALA A 80 0.86 23.03 -27.21
C ALA A 80 1.51 22.82 -25.83
N LEU A 81 2.32 21.76 -25.71
CA LEU A 81 3.01 21.43 -24.46
C LEU A 81 4.20 22.36 -24.20
N GLU A 82 4.86 22.89 -25.24
CA GLU A 82 5.85 23.96 -25.07
C GLU A 82 5.23 25.22 -24.45
N ASN A 83 3.98 25.54 -24.79
CA ASN A 83 3.28 26.66 -24.15
C ASN A 83 2.95 26.34 -22.69
N VAL A 84 2.45 25.14 -22.38
CA VAL A 84 2.18 24.71 -20.99
C VAL A 84 3.46 24.71 -20.15
N ARG A 85 4.57 24.29 -20.74
CA ARG A 85 5.90 24.35 -20.14
C ARG A 85 6.30 25.76 -19.70
N SER A 86 5.71 26.82 -20.25
CA SER A 86 6.00 28.20 -19.84
C SER A 86 5.58 28.51 -18.39
N PHE A 87 4.73 27.69 -17.76
CA PHE A 87 4.36 27.81 -16.34
C PHE A 87 4.47 26.50 -15.54
N ALA A 88 4.55 25.34 -16.21
CA ALA A 88 4.79 24.04 -15.56
C ALA A 88 6.25 23.53 -15.65
N ALA A 89 7.12 24.24 -16.39
CA ALA A 89 8.53 23.92 -16.61
C ALA A 89 8.78 22.43 -16.95
N ASP A 90 9.78 21.78 -16.36
CA ASP A 90 10.16 20.38 -16.62
C ASP A 90 9.44 19.37 -15.72
N GLY A 91 8.16 19.62 -15.43
CA GLY A 91 7.28 18.65 -14.78
C GLY A 91 7.09 17.36 -15.60
N LEU A 92 6.58 16.29 -14.96
CA LEU A 92 6.41 14.96 -15.58
C LEU A 92 5.73 15.00 -16.97
N PHE A 93 4.79 15.93 -17.15
CA PHE A 93 4.01 16.11 -18.37
C PHE A 93 4.72 16.94 -19.46
N THR A 94 5.61 17.87 -19.10
CA THR A 94 6.22 18.87 -20.00
C THR A 94 7.73 18.71 -20.16
N ALA A 95 8.35 17.79 -19.42
CA ALA A 95 9.77 17.49 -19.53
C ALA A 95 10.15 16.87 -20.88
N TYR A 96 11.31 17.26 -21.40
CA TYR A 96 11.98 16.62 -22.54
C TYR A 96 12.56 15.24 -22.15
N ASN A 97 13.10 14.50 -23.12
CA ASN A 97 13.54 13.13 -22.89
C ASN A 97 14.87 13.03 -22.12
N ASP A 98 15.73 14.03 -22.30
CA ASP A 98 17.09 14.14 -21.76
C ASP A 98 17.14 14.90 -20.42
N GLU A 99 16.01 15.40 -19.93
CA GLU A 99 15.95 16.12 -18.66
C GLU A 99 15.96 15.15 -17.46
N PRO A 100 16.98 15.23 -16.58
CA PRO A 100 17.12 14.31 -15.45
C PRO A 100 15.99 14.49 -14.43
N ASN A 101 15.41 15.69 -14.36
CA ASN A 101 14.31 16.01 -13.46
C ASN A 101 13.08 15.13 -13.67
N TRP A 102 12.83 14.70 -14.91
CA TRP A 102 11.74 13.78 -15.19
C TRP A 102 11.97 12.40 -14.58
N ALA A 103 13.12 11.78 -14.85
CA ALA A 103 13.42 10.42 -14.39
C ALA A 103 13.43 10.37 -12.86
N LYS A 104 14.06 11.37 -12.25
CA LYS A 104 14.14 11.49 -10.80
C LYS A 104 12.77 11.64 -10.14
N ALA A 105 11.92 12.53 -10.67
CA ALA A 105 10.57 12.72 -10.15
C ALA A 105 9.71 11.47 -10.38
N HIS A 106 9.80 10.86 -11.56
CA HIS A 106 9.08 9.64 -11.90
C HIS A 106 9.40 8.53 -10.89
N ASP A 107 10.68 8.23 -10.68
CA ASP A 107 11.10 7.10 -9.84
C ASP A 107 10.78 7.33 -8.36
N ILE A 108 10.88 8.58 -7.87
CA ILE A 108 10.46 8.95 -6.51
C ILE A 108 8.94 8.81 -6.32
N LEU A 109 8.14 9.14 -7.33
CA LEU A 109 6.68 9.22 -7.21
C LEU A 109 5.95 7.93 -7.58
N MET A 110 6.59 6.99 -8.28
CA MET A 110 6.01 5.68 -8.61
C MET A 110 5.39 4.94 -7.41
N PRO A 111 6.01 4.88 -6.21
CA PRO A 111 5.41 4.25 -5.05
C PRO A 111 4.07 4.85 -4.63
N ALA A 112 3.88 6.17 -4.81
CA ALA A 112 2.64 6.87 -4.47
C ALA A 112 1.43 6.38 -5.28
N PHE A 113 1.68 5.78 -6.45
CA PHE A 113 0.66 5.24 -7.34
C PHE A 113 0.55 3.71 -7.29
N ALA A 114 1.24 3.06 -6.34
CA ALA A 114 1.12 1.63 -6.09
C ALA A 114 -0.18 1.27 -5.32
N LEU A 115 -0.56 -0.02 -5.37
CA LEU A 115 -1.77 -0.56 -4.73
C LEU A 115 -1.90 -0.17 -3.24
N GLY A 116 -0.80 -0.15 -2.49
CA GLY A 116 -0.79 0.22 -1.07
C GLY A 116 -1.26 1.67 -0.85
N SER A 117 -0.69 2.62 -1.58
CA SER A 117 -1.01 4.05 -1.48
C SER A 117 -2.43 4.37 -1.95
N MET A 118 -2.95 3.66 -2.95
CA MET A 118 -4.34 3.84 -3.41
C MET A 118 -5.37 3.57 -2.28
N ARG A 119 -5.08 2.61 -1.38
CA ARG A 119 -5.93 2.36 -0.20
C ARG A 119 -5.92 3.53 0.77
N THR A 120 -4.80 4.25 0.88
CA THR A 120 -4.66 5.44 1.73
C THR A 120 -5.44 6.64 1.17
N TYR A 121 -5.51 6.81 -0.16
CA TYR A 121 -6.25 7.93 -0.77
C TYR A 121 -7.76 7.71 -0.83
N HIS A 122 -8.21 6.46 -0.84
CA HIS A 122 -9.63 6.12 -1.01
C HIS A 122 -10.58 6.81 -0.01
N PRO A 123 -10.31 6.88 1.31
CA PRO A 123 -11.15 7.63 2.24
C PRO A 123 -11.29 9.12 1.89
N VAL A 124 -10.25 9.74 1.32
CA VAL A 124 -10.31 11.14 0.85
C VAL A 124 -11.22 11.25 -0.36
N MET A 125 -11.09 10.35 -1.34
CA MET A 125 -11.96 10.33 -2.52
C MET A 125 -13.44 10.18 -2.11
N VAL A 126 -13.76 9.28 -1.16
CA VAL A 126 -15.13 9.10 -0.66
C VAL A 126 -15.63 10.37 0.04
N ARG A 127 -14.78 11.03 0.82
CA ARG A 127 -15.10 12.31 1.49
C ARG A 127 -15.47 13.40 0.48
N VAL A 128 -14.68 13.58 -0.58
CA VAL A 128 -14.96 14.60 -1.61
C VAL A 128 -16.18 14.22 -2.45
N ALA A 129 -16.36 12.95 -2.80
CA ALA A 129 -17.56 12.47 -3.46
C ALA A 129 -18.84 12.78 -2.65
N ARG A 130 -18.78 12.69 -1.31
CA ARG A 130 -19.88 13.10 -0.43
C ARG A 130 -20.14 14.60 -0.46
N ARG A 131 -19.12 15.45 -0.48
CA ARG A 131 -19.29 16.91 -0.63
C ARG A 131 -20.03 17.28 -1.92
N LEU A 132 -19.69 16.60 -3.02
CA LEU A 132 -20.38 16.73 -4.29
C LEU A 132 -21.85 16.27 -4.18
N ILE A 133 -22.11 15.09 -3.61
CA ILE A 133 -23.47 14.56 -3.38
C ILE A 133 -24.29 15.52 -2.50
N ASP A 134 -23.71 16.09 -1.44
CA ASP A 134 -24.38 17.06 -0.58
C ASP A 134 -24.75 18.34 -1.35
N SER A 135 -23.87 18.79 -2.26
CA SER A 135 -24.15 19.91 -3.17
C SER A 135 -25.29 19.60 -4.13
N TRP A 136 -25.26 18.41 -4.75
CA TRP A 136 -26.30 17.93 -5.66
C TRP A 136 -27.64 17.71 -4.95
N ASP A 137 -27.65 17.26 -3.70
CA ASP A 137 -28.85 17.15 -2.86
C ASP A 137 -29.45 18.51 -2.52
N ARG A 138 -28.61 19.55 -2.31
CA ARG A 138 -29.09 20.93 -2.17
C ARG A 138 -29.74 21.43 -3.46
N ALA A 139 -29.09 21.22 -4.60
CA ALA A 139 -29.62 21.63 -5.91
C ALA A 139 -30.92 20.91 -6.27
N ALA A 140 -30.99 19.59 -6.06
CA ALA A 140 -32.17 18.77 -6.31
C ALA A 140 -33.37 19.21 -5.46
N ARG A 141 -33.17 19.51 -4.17
CA ARG A 141 -34.24 20.05 -3.29
C ARG A 141 -34.77 21.41 -3.73
N GLN A 142 -33.93 22.21 -4.37
CA GLN A 142 -34.29 23.51 -4.94
C GLN A 142 -34.87 23.41 -6.35
N GLY A 143 -34.92 22.21 -6.94
CA GLY A 143 -35.34 22.00 -8.33
C GLY A 143 -34.39 22.62 -9.35
N ARG A 144 -33.12 22.84 -8.98
CA ARG A 144 -32.10 23.46 -9.84
C ARG A 144 -31.28 22.38 -10.55
N PRO A 145 -31.06 22.49 -11.87
CA PRO A 145 -30.13 21.62 -12.58
C PRO A 145 -28.70 21.75 -12.05
N VAL A 146 -27.96 20.65 -12.09
CA VAL A 146 -26.51 20.62 -11.77
C VAL A 146 -25.69 20.77 -13.05
N ASP A 147 -24.56 21.46 -12.96
CA ASP A 147 -23.60 21.60 -14.07
C ASP A 147 -22.57 20.47 -13.96
N VAL A 148 -22.69 19.46 -14.81
CA VAL A 148 -21.90 18.24 -14.67
C VAL A 148 -20.41 18.53 -14.89
N PRO A 149 -19.96 19.13 -16.01
CA PRO A 149 -18.55 19.43 -16.20
C PRO A 149 -17.93 20.34 -15.12
N ASP A 150 -18.65 21.38 -14.66
CA ASP A 150 -18.13 22.28 -13.62
C ASP A 150 -18.01 21.55 -12.27
N ASP A 151 -19.06 20.84 -11.85
CA ASP A 151 -19.08 20.12 -10.58
C ASP A 151 -18.05 18.96 -10.56
N MET A 152 -17.87 18.25 -11.67
CA MET A 152 -16.81 17.24 -11.78
C MET A 152 -15.42 17.87 -11.67
N THR A 153 -15.20 19.07 -12.23
CA THR A 153 -13.91 19.76 -12.17
C THR A 153 -13.61 20.25 -10.76
N ARG A 154 -14.63 20.76 -10.05
CA ARG A 154 -14.52 21.12 -8.62
C ARG A 154 -14.18 19.91 -7.75
N MET A 155 -14.84 18.78 -8.01
CA MET A 155 -14.62 17.53 -7.28
C MET A 155 -13.20 16.99 -7.45
N THR A 156 -12.75 16.81 -8.69
CA THR A 156 -11.42 16.24 -8.96
C THR A 156 -10.29 17.12 -8.46
N LEU A 157 -10.49 18.44 -8.50
CA LEU A 157 -9.56 19.41 -7.91
C LEU A 157 -9.47 19.27 -6.38
N ASP A 158 -10.61 19.22 -5.68
CA ASP A 158 -10.63 18.98 -4.22
C ASP A 158 -9.97 17.64 -3.88
N THR A 159 -10.21 16.58 -4.68
CA THR A 159 -9.60 15.28 -4.44
C THR A 159 -8.08 15.33 -4.60
N ILE A 160 -7.54 15.85 -5.71
CA ILE A 160 -6.08 15.90 -5.89
C ILE A 160 -5.42 16.87 -4.90
N GLY A 161 -6.11 17.97 -4.55
CA GLY A 161 -5.71 18.90 -3.50
C GLY A 161 -5.53 18.19 -2.16
N LEU A 162 -6.55 17.47 -1.71
CA LEU A 162 -6.56 16.80 -0.40
C LEU A 162 -5.71 15.53 -0.37
N ALA A 163 -5.81 14.67 -1.38
CA ALA A 163 -5.09 13.39 -1.39
C ALA A 163 -3.61 13.55 -1.73
N GLY A 164 -3.28 14.55 -2.56
CA GLY A 164 -1.91 14.79 -3.00
C GLY A 164 -1.15 15.77 -2.12
N PHE A 165 -1.79 16.87 -1.72
CA PHE A 165 -1.12 18.01 -1.10
C PHE A 165 -1.73 18.40 0.25
N ASP A 166 -2.71 17.63 0.74
CA ASP A 166 -3.57 17.92 1.90
C ASP A 166 -3.92 19.41 1.99
N TYR A 167 -4.38 19.93 0.84
CA TYR A 167 -4.86 21.28 0.61
C TYR A 167 -6.33 21.25 0.19
N ASP A 168 -7.19 21.91 0.97
CA ASP A 168 -8.62 21.99 0.71
C ASP A 168 -8.97 23.27 -0.06
N PHE A 169 -9.41 23.15 -1.31
CA PHE A 169 -9.87 24.31 -2.09
C PHE A 169 -11.26 24.79 -1.66
N GLY A 170 -12.02 23.97 -0.93
CA GLY A 170 -13.39 24.26 -0.51
C GLY A 170 -14.33 24.49 -1.69
N SER A 171 -14.16 23.75 -2.79
CA SER A 171 -14.81 24.06 -4.08
C SER A 171 -16.34 24.02 -4.05
N PHE A 172 -16.93 23.29 -3.08
CA PHE A 172 -18.38 23.18 -2.86
C PHE A 172 -18.93 24.08 -1.75
N GLU A 173 -18.06 24.87 -1.09
CA GLU A 173 -18.40 25.83 -0.04
C GLU A 173 -18.42 27.27 -0.56
N ARG A 174 -17.92 27.50 -1.78
CA ARG A 174 -17.76 28.82 -2.43
C ARG A 174 -18.66 28.93 -3.65
N ASP A 175 -19.25 30.11 -3.84
CA ASP A 175 -20.03 30.43 -5.04
C ASP A 175 -19.11 30.64 -6.26
N GLU A 176 -17.94 31.26 -6.04
CA GLU A 176 -16.93 31.50 -7.09
C GLU A 176 -15.77 30.50 -7.01
N PRO A 177 -15.15 30.12 -8.15
CA PRO A 177 -13.97 29.27 -8.16
C PRO A 177 -12.82 29.86 -7.35
N HIS A 178 -11.96 29.01 -6.80
CA HIS A 178 -10.75 29.47 -6.10
C HIS A 178 -9.84 30.27 -7.07
N PRO A 179 -9.29 31.44 -6.71
CA PRO A 179 -8.49 32.28 -7.62
C PRO A 179 -7.34 31.54 -8.31
N PHE A 180 -6.65 30.67 -7.56
CA PHE A 180 -5.66 29.73 -8.09
C PHE A 180 -6.15 28.93 -9.31
N VAL A 181 -7.38 28.40 -9.25
CA VAL A 181 -7.97 27.57 -10.31
C VAL A 181 -8.27 28.41 -11.54
N GLU A 182 -8.80 29.61 -11.34
CA GLU A 182 -9.05 30.52 -12.45
C GLU A 182 -7.77 30.91 -13.18
N SER A 183 -6.69 31.21 -12.44
CA SER A 183 -5.37 31.47 -13.03
C SER A 183 -4.86 30.26 -13.82
N MET A 184 -5.03 29.04 -13.29
CA MET A 184 -4.64 27.80 -13.98
C MET A 184 -5.40 27.63 -15.29
N VAL A 185 -6.73 27.82 -15.28
CA VAL A 185 -7.57 27.73 -16.49
C VAL A 185 -7.16 28.79 -17.52
N ARG A 186 -6.91 30.04 -17.11
CA ARG A 186 -6.44 31.11 -18.01
C ARG A 186 -5.07 30.81 -18.60
N CYS A 187 -4.14 30.22 -17.85
CA CYS A 187 -2.85 29.77 -18.37
C CYS A 187 -2.98 28.66 -19.43
N LEU A 188 -3.91 27.71 -19.22
CA LEU A 188 -4.21 26.65 -20.18
C LEU A 188 -4.87 27.20 -21.45
N GLU A 189 -5.83 28.11 -21.32
CA GLU A 189 -6.48 28.79 -22.46
C GLU A 189 -5.48 29.63 -23.27
N TRP A 190 -4.58 30.36 -22.60
CA TRP A 190 -3.48 31.06 -23.26
C TRP A 190 -2.60 30.10 -24.07
N SER A 191 -2.28 28.93 -23.49
CA SER A 191 -1.42 27.92 -24.12
C SER A 191 -2.02 27.38 -25.42
N MET A 192 -3.35 27.24 -25.48
CA MET A 192 -4.05 26.78 -26.68
C MET A 192 -4.27 27.90 -27.70
N THR A 193 -4.71 29.09 -27.27
CA THR A 193 -4.97 30.23 -28.16
C THR A 193 -3.70 30.73 -28.85
N ARG A 194 -2.53 30.60 -28.20
CA ARG A 194 -1.22 30.93 -28.78
C ARG A 194 -0.91 30.14 -30.06
N LEU A 195 -1.44 28.93 -30.22
CA LEU A 195 -1.24 28.09 -31.40
C LEU A 195 -1.95 28.61 -32.66
N ALA A 196 -3.04 29.35 -32.47
CA ALA A 196 -3.88 29.88 -33.54
C ALA A 196 -3.55 31.33 -33.91
N ARG A 197 -2.52 31.94 -33.29
CA ARG A 197 -2.14 33.33 -33.54
C ARG A 197 -1.61 33.52 -34.95
N THR A 198 -2.08 34.58 -35.61
CA THR A 198 -1.59 34.96 -36.94
C THR A 198 -0.25 35.69 -36.80
N PRO A 199 0.79 35.33 -37.58
CA PRO A 199 2.07 36.04 -37.55
C PRO A 199 1.89 37.56 -37.78
N GLY A 200 2.51 38.38 -36.93
CA GLY A 200 2.51 39.85 -37.06
C GLY A 200 1.40 40.60 -36.31
N GLN A 201 0.51 39.91 -35.59
CA GLN A 201 -0.47 40.55 -34.69
C GLN A 201 0.13 40.83 -33.29
N ASP A 202 -0.32 41.91 -32.65
CA ASP A 202 0.09 42.26 -31.28
C ASP A 202 -0.75 41.49 -30.25
N HIS A 203 -0.05 40.74 -29.39
CA HIS A 203 -0.64 39.94 -28.31
C HIS A 203 -0.04 40.28 -26.93
N SER A 204 0.67 41.41 -26.82
CA SER A 204 1.43 41.81 -25.62
C SER A 204 0.58 41.86 -24.34
N ALA A 205 -0.67 42.33 -24.42
CA ALA A 205 -1.59 42.38 -23.28
C ALA A 205 -1.97 40.97 -22.77
N ALA A 206 -2.26 40.04 -23.67
CA ALA A 206 -2.57 38.65 -23.32
C ALA A 206 -1.34 37.94 -22.72
N ASP A 207 -0.15 38.22 -23.24
CA ASP A 207 1.10 37.65 -22.72
C ASP A 207 1.50 38.25 -21.36
N ALA A 208 1.13 39.51 -21.09
CA ALA A 208 1.28 40.10 -19.77
C ALA A 208 0.31 39.49 -18.74
N ALA A 209 -0.96 39.30 -19.10
CA ALA A 209 -1.95 38.63 -18.25
C ALA A 209 -1.54 37.19 -17.91
N PHE A 210 -1.06 36.43 -18.90
CA PHE A 210 -0.52 35.08 -18.69
C PHE A 210 0.62 35.05 -17.68
N ARG A 211 1.58 35.99 -17.77
CA ARG A 211 2.70 36.05 -16.81
C ARG A 211 2.20 36.30 -15.40
N ALA A 212 1.26 37.21 -15.22
CA ALA A 212 0.68 37.49 -13.91
C ALA A 212 -0.03 36.25 -13.32
N ASP A 213 -0.78 35.51 -14.14
CA ASP A 213 -1.42 34.26 -13.71
C ASP A 213 -0.38 33.17 -13.39
N ALA A 214 0.66 33.01 -14.21
CA ALA A 214 1.72 32.04 -13.97
C ALA A 214 2.51 32.34 -12.68
N ASP A 215 2.83 33.62 -12.43
CA ASP A 215 3.49 34.07 -11.21
C ASP A 215 2.61 33.83 -9.97
N HIS A 216 1.29 34.04 -10.08
CA HIS A 216 0.35 33.74 -9.00
C HIS A 216 0.30 32.25 -8.68
N LEU A 217 0.23 31.38 -9.69
CA LEU A 217 0.25 29.91 -9.52
C LEU A 217 1.52 29.46 -8.80
N ALA A 218 2.69 29.94 -9.26
CA ALA A 218 3.97 29.61 -8.65
C ALA A 218 4.02 30.06 -7.19
N GLY A 219 3.55 31.29 -6.89
CA GLY A 219 3.52 31.82 -5.53
C GLY A 219 2.66 31.00 -4.56
N VAL A 220 1.45 30.60 -4.97
CA VAL A 220 0.57 29.78 -4.12
C VAL A 220 1.19 28.40 -3.87
N VAL A 221 1.77 27.76 -4.88
CA VAL A 221 2.45 26.47 -4.70
C VAL A 221 3.66 26.59 -3.78
N ASP A 222 4.43 27.68 -3.91
CA ASP A 222 5.55 27.96 -3.01
C ASP A 222 5.12 28.16 -1.57
N GLU A 223 4.00 28.85 -1.33
CA GLU A 223 3.42 29.00 0.01
C GLU A 223 3.02 27.65 0.61
N VAL A 224 2.39 26.78 -0.17
CA VAL A 224 2.02 25.41 0.27
C VAL A 224 3.28 24.60 0.59
N ILE A 225 4.29 24.61 -0.29
CA ILE A 225 5.57 23.93 -0.07
C ILE A 225 6.24 24.47 1.19
N ALA A 226 6.34 25.79 1.34
CA ALA A 226 6.97 26.43 2.49
C ALA A 226 6.24 26.14 3.80
N SER A 227 4.90 26.08 3.79
CA SER A 227 4.09 25.77 4.98
C SER A 227 4.34 24.37 5.54
N ARG A 228 4.79 23.43 4.69
CA ARG A 228 5.06 22.04 5.07
C ARG A 228 6.52 21.74 5.29
N THR A 229 7.42 22.44 4.59
CA THR A 229 8.86 22.21 4.66
C THR A 229 9.37 22.40 6.08
N GLY A 230 10.00 21.37 6.66
CA GLY A 230 10.57 21.42 8.02
C GLY A 230 9.54 21.26 9.14
N THR A 231 8.33 20.80 8.84
CA THR A 231 7.30 20.41 9.82
C THR A 231 7.19 18.89 9.91
N ASP A 232 6.51 18.37 10.94
CA ASP A 232 6.18 16.92 11.05
C ASP A 232 5.37 16.40 9.84
N GLN A 233 4.70 17.29 9.10
CA GLN A 233 3.98 16.97 7.87
C GLN A 233 4.90 16.75 6.66
N SER A 234 6.19 17.10 6.74
CA SER A 234 7.18 16.78 5.70
C SER A 234 7.38 15.27 5.51
N GLY A 235 7.05 14.45 6.53
CA GLY A 235 7.10 12.98 6.48
C GLY A 235 5.74 12.31 6.23
N ALA A 236 4.72 13.06 5.81
CA ALA A 236 3.41 12.49 5.48
C ALA A 236 3.49 11.54 4.27
N GLU A 237 2.62 10.53 4.22
CA GLU A 237 2.55 9.55 3.13
C GLU A 237 1.83 10.07 1.85
N ASP A 238 1.55 11.37 1.76
CA ASP A 238 0.94 12.02 0.60
C ASP A 238 1.96 12.39 -0.50
N LEU A 239 1.50 12.82 -1.68
CA LEU A 239 2.39 13.13 -2.81
C LEU A 239 3.39 14.22 -2.47
N LEU A 240 2.98 15.24 -1.71
CA LEU A 240 3.86 16.34 -1.30
C LEU A 240 4.92 15.88 -0.30
N GLY A 241 4.53 15.10 0.71
CA GLY A 241 5.45 14.51 1.69
C GLY A 241 6.50 13.64 1.00
N LEU A 242 6.10 12.82 0.03
CA LEU A 242 7.04 12.05 -0.79
C LEU A 242 7.97 12.95 -1.61
N MET A 243 7.46 13.99 -2.27
CA MET A 243 8.31 14.92 -3.02
C MET A 243 9.30 15.68 -2.13
N LEU A 244 8.93 15.98 -0.88
CA LEU A 244 9.76 16.70 0.09
C LEU A 244 10.84 15.82 0.72
N SER A 245 10.56 14.54 0.97
CA SER A 245 11.38 13.71 1.85
C SER A 245 11.92 12.43 1.23
N ALA A 246 11.29 11.88 0.17
CA ALA A 246 11.67 10.59 -0.36
C ALA A 246 12.99 10.68 -1.16
N PRO A 247 14.00 9.87 -0.81
CA PRO A 247 15.23 9.80 -1.59
C PRO A 247 14.99 8.99 -2.87
N HIS A 248 15.67 9.39 -3.94
CA HIS A 248 15.68 8.64 -5.18
C HIS A 248 16.32 7.24 -4.97
N PRO A 249 15.70 6.14 -5.43
CA PRO A 249 16.13 4.77 -5.08
C PRO A 249 17.57 4.42 -5.50
N ALA A 250 18.08 5.01 -6.58
CA ALA A 250 19.38 4.65 -7.15
C ALA A 250 20.56 5.41 -6.54
N ASP A 251 20.37 6.67 -6.13
CA ASP A 251 21.46 7.57 -5.74
C ASP A 251 21.21 8.33 -4.43
N GLY A 252 20.06 8.12 -3.79
CA GLY A 252 19.71 8.74 -2.52
C GLY A 252 19.35 10.23 -2.59
N THR A 253 19.33 10.84 -3.78
CA THR A 253 19.11 12.28 -3.92
C THR A 253 17.62 12.65 -3.85
N THR A 254 17.26 13.80 -3.28
CA THR A 254 15.86 14.28 -3.20
C THR A 254 15.54 15.29 -4.30
N LEU A 255 14.26 15.55 -4.57
CA LEU A 255 13.84 16.59 -5.50
C LEU A 255 14.21 17.98 -4.96
N ASP A 256 14.69 18.87 -5.83
CA ASP A 256 14.86 20.27 -5.46
C ASP A 256 13.50 21.00 -5.45
N THR A 257 13.42 22.13 -4.75
CA THR A 257 12.17 22.90 -4.58
C THR A 257 11.54 23.31 -5.91
N ALA A 258 12.35 23.62 -6.94
CA ALA A 258 11.83 24.00 -8.24
C ALA A 258 11.16 22.80 -8.94
N ASN A 259 11.80 21.62 -8.89
CA ASN A 259 11.24 20.38 -9.41
C ASN A 259 9.95 20.02 -8.66
N ILE A 260 9.92 20.11 -7.32
CA ILE A 260 8.70 19.88 -6.53
C ILE A 260 7.57 20.78 -7.00
N ARG A 261 7.80 22.10 -7.13
CA ARG A 261 6.80 23.05 -7.66
C ARG A 261 6.29 22.63 -9.03
N ASN A 262 7.20 22.27 -9.94
CA ASN A 262 6.86 21.85 -11.30
C ASN A 262 5.97 20.60 -11.29
N GLN A 263 6.23 19.65 -10.38
CA GLN A 263 5.39 18.46 -10.22
C GLN A 263 4.03 18.76 -9.59
N VAL A 264 3.96 19.63 -8.57
CA VAL A 264 2.68 20.06 -7.96
C VAL A 264 1.78 20.67 -9.03
N ILE A 265 2.30 21.62 -9.82
CA ILE A 265 1.56 22.24 -10.93
C ILE A 265 1.15 21.18 -11.96
N THR A 266 2.06 20.26 -12.30
CA THR A 266 1.78 19.18 -13.25
C THR A 266 0.64 18.27 -12.79
N PHE A 267 0.63 17.84 -11.52
CA PHE A 267 -0.43 16.99 -10.98
C PHE A 267 -1.75 17.73 -10.86
N LEU A 268 -1.74 19.03 -10.53
CA LEU A 268 -2.95 19.84 -10.53
C LEU A 268 -3.52 19.93 -11.94
N ILE A 269 -2.71 20.27 -12.95
CA ILE A 269 -3.15 20.28 -14.36
C ILE A 269 -3.69 18.92 -14.80
N ALA A 270 -2.93 17.84 -14.57
CA ALA A 270 -3.29 16.51 -15.05
C ALA A 270 -4.50 15.92 -14.31
N GLY A 271 -4.56 16.05 -12.98
CA GLY A 271 -5.55 15.39 -12.14
C GLY A 271 -6.95 16.01 -12.17
N HIS A 272 -7.06 17.33 -12.37
CA HIS A 272 -8.36 18.00 -12.30
C HIS A 272 -9.20 17.84 -13.58
N GLU A 273 -8.70 18.30 -14.73
CA GLU A 273 -9.50 18.40 -15.97
C GLU A 273 -9.68 17.04 -16.66
N THR A 274 -8.70 16.13 -16.54
CA THR A 274 -8.76 14.87 -17.30
C THR A 274 -9.79 13.90 -16.75
N THR A 275 -9.78 13.68 -15.44
CA THR A 275 -10.75 12.81 -14.76
C THR A 275 -12.15 13.43 -14.82
N SER A 276 -12.28 14.76 -14.71
CA SER A 276 -13.57 15.44 -14.77
C SER A 276 -14.23 15.31 -16.15
N GLY A 277 -13.45 15.46 -17.22
CA GLY A 277 -13.92 15.26 -18.59
C GLY A 277 -14.38 13.82 -18.82
N ALA A 278 -13.60 12.83 -18.36
CA ALA A 278 -13.95 11.41 -18.49
C ALA A 278 -15.28 11.06 -17.80
N MET A 279 -15.47 11.52 -16.56
CA MET A 279 -16.72 11.33 -15.82
C MET A 279 -17.90 12.06 -16.48
N SER A 280 -17.66 13.27 -17.00
CA SER A 280 -18.70 14.05 -17.67
C SER A 280 -19.21 13.37 -18.94
N PHE A 281 -18.31 12.82 -19.77
CA PHE A 281 -18.71 12.03 -20.93
C PHE A 281 -19.44 10.74 -20.52
N ALA A 282 -18.97 10.05 -19.49
CA ALA A 282 -19.63 8.84 -18.98
C ALA A 282 -21.06 9.14 -18.49
N LEU A 283 -21.27 10.22 -17.72
CA LEU A 283 -22.60 10.65 -17.28
C LEU A 283 -23.50 11.06 -18.46
N TYR A 284 -22.95 11.73 -19.48
CA TYR A 284 -23.68 12.02 -20.71
C TYR A 284 -24.16 10.72 -21.39
N TYR A 285 -23.27 9.75 -21.60
CA TYR A 285 -23.66 8.50 -22.25
C TYR A 285 -24.62 7.68 -21.40
N LEU A 286 -24.47 7.65 -20.08
CA LEU A 286 -25.43 7.01 -19.17
C LEU A 286 -26.83 7.66 -19.26
N ALA A 287 -26.90 8.99 -19.29
CA ALA A 287 -28.17 9.71 -19.44
C ALA A 287 -28.86 9.41 -20.79
N LYS A 288 -28.06 9.19 -21.85
CA LYS A 288 -28.57 8.86 -23.20
C LYS A 288 -28.83 7.38 -23.44
N HIS A 289 -28.34 6.48 -22.58
CA HIS A 289 -28.50 5.03 -22.72
C HIS A 289 -29.14 4.41 -21.47
N PRO A 290 -30.47 4.50 -21.30
CA PRO A 290 -31.16 4.03 -20.10
C PRO A 290 -30.97 2.54 -19.80
N ALA A 291 -30.75 1.71 -20.80
CA ALA A 291 -30.46 0.28 -20.61
C ALA A 291 -29.10 0.08 -19.91
N VAL A 292 -28.06 0.78 -20.38
CA VAL A 292 -26.73 0.77 -19.77
C VAL A 292 -26.79 1.35 -18.37
N LEU A 293 -27.48 2.48 -18.17
CA LEU A 293 -27.68 3.07 -16.84
C LEU A 293 -28.32 2.08 -15.86
N ARG A 294 -29.33 1.31 -16.28
CA ARG A 294 -29.96 0.29 -15.44
C ARG A 294 -29.02 -0.86 -15.08
N LEU A 295 -28.10 -1.24 -15.98
CA LEU A 295 -27.11 -2.28 -15.70
C LEU A 295 -26.07 -1.78 -14.68
N VAL A 296 -25.59 -0.55 -14.81
CA VAL A 296 -24.72 0.09 -13.80
C VAL A 296 -25.44 0.22 -12.46
N GLN A 297 -26.71 0.64 -12.46
CA GLN A 297 -27.52 0.69 -11.23
C GLN A 297 -27.66 -0.69 -10.58
N ARG A 298 -27.93 -1.74 -11.38
CA ARG A 298 -28.02 -3.11 -10.87
C ARG A 298 -26.70 -3.60 -10.28
N GLU A 299 -25.59 -3.32 -10.93
CA GLU A 299 -24.26 -3.66 -10.42
C GLU A 299 -24.00 -2.96 -9.07
N ALA A 300 -24.21 -1.65 -8.99
CA ALA A 300 -24.00 -0.88 -7.77
C ALA A 300 -24.97 -1.29 -6.64
N ASP A 301 -26.25 -1.50 -6.96
CA ASP A 301 -27.27 -1.89 -5.97
C ASP A 301 -27.07 -3.34 -5.49
N ALA A 302 -26.61 -4.25 -6.33
CA ALA A 302 -26.27 -5.62 -5.91
C ALA A 302 -25.07 -5.63 -4.95
N LEU A 303 -24.16 -4.67 -5.10
CA LEU A 303 -22.98 -4.53 -4.27
C LEU A 303 -23.28 -3.85 -2.93
N TRP A 304 -24.06 -2.78 -2.95
CA TRP A 304 -24.28 -1.91 -1.79
C TRP A 304 -25.68 -2.02 -1.15
N GLY A 305 -26.58 -2.79 -1.75
CA GLY A 305 -27.92 -3.02 -1.25
C GLY A 305 -28.85 -1.81 -1.43
N SER A 306 -29.79 -1.65 -0.49
CA SER A 306 -30.85 -0.64 -0.58
C SER A 306 -30.57 0.67 0.17
N ALA A 307 -29.43 0.77 0.86
CA ALA A 307 -29.03 2.00 1.55
C ALA A 307 -28.84 3.14 0.53
N ALA A 308 -29.15 4.38 0.89
CA ALA A 308 -29.01 5.50 -0.06
C ALA A 308 -27.58 6.02 -0.15
N ASP A 309 -26.83 5.90 0.95
CA ASP A 309 -25.51 6.49 1.15
C ASP A 309 -24.54 5.37 1.57
N PRO A 310 -24.03 4.58 0.61
CA PRO A 310 -23.09 3.52 0.92
C PRO A 310 -21.75 4.08 1.39
N GLU A 311 -21.02 3.25 2.15
CA GLU A 311 -19.59 3.44 2.44
C GLU A 311 -18.83 2.39 1.62
N PRO A 312 -18.55 2.67 0.34
CA PRO A 312 -17.86 1.71 -0.50
C PRO A 312 -16.46 1.44 0.07
N SER A 313 -16.07 0.18 0.16
CA SER A 313 -14.69 -0.17 0.48
C SER A 313 -13.80 -0.09 -0.76
N TYR A 314 -12.48 -0.04 -0.58
CA TYR A 314 -11.53 -0.05 -1.69
C TYR A 314 -11.74 -1.26 -2.63
N ASP A 315 -11.95 -2.44 -2.05
CA ASP A 315 -12.13 -3.69 -2.79
C ASP A 315 -13.48 -3.77 -3.53
N ASP A 316 -14.49 -3.01 -3.10
CA ASP A 316 -15.77 -2.92 -3.81
C ASP A 316 -15.60 -2.29 -5.19
N ILE A 317 -14.68 -1.34 -5.35
CA ILE A 317 -14.50 -0.62 -6.61
C ILE A 317 -13.98 -1.55 -7.72
N GLY A 318 -13.11 -2.49 -7.39
CA GLY A 318 -12.63 -3.52 -8.34
C GLY A 318 -13.73 -4.48 -8.82
N ARG A 319 -14.86 -4.54 -8.11
CA ARG A 319 -16.03 -5.38 -8.47
C ARG A 319 -17.04 -4.64 -9.36
N LEU A 320 -16.89 -3.34 -9.59
CA LEU A 320 -17.73 -2.52 -10.46
C LEU A 320 -17.30 -2.65 -11.95
N THR A 321 -17.25 -3.88 -12.45
CA THR A 321 -16.68 -4.23 -13.76
C THR A 321 -17.45 -3.57 -14.91
N TYR A 322 -18.78 -3.58 -14.90
CA TYR A 322 -19.60 -2.98 -15.95
C TYR A 322 -19.55 -1.45 -15.89
N THR A 323 -19.53 -0.86 -14.69
CA THR A 323 -19.29 0.59 -14.50
C THR A 323 -17.94 0.99 -15.13
N ARG A 324 -16.91 0.17 -14.94
CA ARG A 324 -15.61 0.37 -15.56
C ARG A 324 -15.67 0.27 -17.09
N GLN A 325 -16.40 -0.69 -17.63
CA GLN A 325 -16.62 -0.79 -19.09
C GLN A 325 -17.27 0.46 -19.68
N VAL A 326 -18.27 1.03 -18.98
CA VAL A 326 -18.92 2.29 -19.37
C VAL A 326 -17.92 3.45 -19.39
N LEU A 327 -17.07 3.56 -18.37
CA LEU A 327 -16.04 4.59 -18.31
C LEU A 327 -15.02 4.44 -19.45
N ASN A 328 -14.56 3.21 -19.70
CA ASN A 328 -13.63 2.92 -20.79
C ASN A 328 -14.23 3.21 -22.16
N GLU A 329 -15.51 2.89 -22.38
CA GLU A 329 -16.22 3.21 -23.62
C GLU A 329 -16.43 4.71 -23.82
N ALA A 330 -16.67 5.46 -22.73
CA ALA A 330 -16.70 6.92 -22.80
C ALA A 330 -15.32 7.48 -23.19
N LEU A 331 -14.24 6.98 -22.60
CA LEU A 331 -12.85 7.30 -22.96
C LEU A 331 -12.46 6.84 -24.37
N ARG A 332 -13.09 5.78 -24.89
CA ARG A 332 -12.89 5.34 -26.26
C ARG A 332 -13.44 6.38 -27.23
N LEU A 333 -14.70 6.78 -27.05
CA LEU A 333 -15.37 7.74 -27.92
C LEU A 333 -14.79 9.14 -27.79
N TRP A 334 -14.53 9.59 -26.57
CA TRP A 334 -14.01 10.91 -26.26
C TRP A 334 -12.92 10.84 -25.19
N PRO A 335 -11.69 10.45 -25.57
CA PRO A 335 -10.55 10.49 -24.68
C PRO A 335 -10.26 11.94 -24.31
N THR A 336 -10.25 12.25 -23.01
CA THR A 336 -10.05 13.63 -22.53
C THR A 336 -8.69 14.19 -22.94
N ALA A 337 -7.63 13.35 -22.91
CA ALA A 337 -6.37 13.61 -23.58
C ALA A 337 -6.39 13.02 -25.00
N ALA A 338 -6.84 13.83 -25.97
CA ALA A 338 -7.18 13.36 -27.31
C ALA A 338 -6.01 13.19 -28.28
N ALA A 339 -4.80 13.59 -27.90
CA ALA A 339 -3.62 13.41 -28.73
C ALA A 339 -2.33 13.32 -27.91
N PHE A 340 -1.35 12.60 -28.44
CA PHE A 340 0.03 12.61 -27.94
C PHE A 340 1.01 12.54 -29.11
N SER A 341 2.19 13.12 -28.95
CA SER A 341 3.20 13.19 -30.01
C SER A 341 4.43 12.37 -29.69
N ARG A 342 4.98 11.73 -30.73
CA ARG A 342 6.21 10.96 -30.73
C ARG A 342 7.17 11.54 -31.77
N HIS A 343 8.46 11.31 -31.66
CA HIS A 343 9.42 11.61 -32.73
C HIS A 343 10.38 10.44 -32.94
N ALA A 344 10.88 10.30 -34.16
CA ALA A 344 11.87 9.28 -34.51
C ALA A 344 13.23 9.62 -33.90
N ARG A 345 13.89 8.66 -33.23
CA ARG A 345 15.22 8.85 -32.65
C ARG A 345 16.31 8.90 -33.72
N GLU A 346 16.11 8.17 -34.80
CA GLU A 346 16.98 8.07 -35.97
C GLU A 346 16.14 8.07 -37.25
N ASP A 347 16.78 8.27 -38.40
CA ASP A 347 16.11 8.14 -39.70
C ASP A 347 15.51 6.73 -39.84
N THR A 348 14.20 6.62 -40.04
CA THR A 348 13.50 5.33 -40.01
C THR A 348 12.30 5.29 -40.96
N LEU A 349 11.67 4.12 -41.09
CA LEU A 349 10.41 3.92 -41.81
C LEU A 349 9.29 3.55 -40.84
N LEU A 350 8.32 4.45 -40.66
CA LEU A 350 7.11 4.17 -39.90
C LEU A 350 6.23 3.15 -40.66
N GLY A 351 5.90 2.05 -40.00
CA GLY A 351 5.22 0.88 -40.58
C GLY A 351 5.95 0.29 -41.78
N GLY A 352 7.28 0.43 -41.85
CA GLY A 352 8.10 0.00 -42.98
C GLY A 352 7.86 0.76 -44.29
N ARG A 353 7.06 1.84 -44.30
CA ARG A 353 6.60 2.50 -45.53
C ARG A 353 6.67 4.03 -45.54
N ILE A 354 6.56 4.71 -44.39
CA ILE A 354 6.58 6.18 -44.33
C ILE A 354 7.95 6.66 -43.81
N PRO A 355 8.76 7.37 -44.61
CA PRO A 355 10.06 7.85 -44.14
C PRO A 355 9.90 8.94 -43.08
N LEU A 356 10.63 8.82 -41.97
CA LEU A 356 10.71 9.82 -40.92
C LEU A 356 12.19 10.15 -40.69
N ALA A 357 12.53 11.43 -40.75
CA ALA A 357 13.86 11.89 -40.34
C ALA A 357 13.99 11.86 -38.81
N ALA A 358 15.22 11.74 -38.32
CA ALA A 358 15.54 11.90 -36.90
C ALA A 358 14.97 13.24 -36.38
N GLY A 359 14.26 13.19 -35.25
CA GLY A 359 13.57 14.34 -34.65
C GLY A 359 12.22 14.70 -35.27
N GLN A 360 11.83 14.08 -36.40
CA GLN A 360 10.54 14.37 -37.04
C GLN A 360 9.38 13.89 -36.16
N ALA A 361 8.46 14.82 -35.84
CA ALA A 361 7.33 14.56 -34.97
C ALA A 361 6.12 13.96 -35.70
N VAL A 362 5.43 13.06 -35.01
CA VAL A 362 4.18 12.42 -35.43
C VAL A 362 3.20 12.47 -34.27
N THR A 363 1.99 12.99 -34.51
CA THR A 363 0.94 13.11 -33.50
C THR A 363 -0.10 12.01 -33.67
N VAL A 364 -0.30 11.20 -32.65
CA VAL A 364 -1.38 10.21 -32.60
C VAL A 364 -2.67 10.90 -32.20
N LEU A 365 -3.72 10.79 -33.03
CA LEU A 365 -5.05 11.31 -32.72
C LEU A 365 -5.94 10.18 -32.16
N THR A 366 -6.06 10.14 -30.84
CA THR A 366 -6.70 9.00 -30.15
C THR A 366 -8.19 8.84 -30.45
N PRO A 367 -9.03 9.90 -30.62
CA PRO A 367 -10.41 9.74 -31.03
C PRO A 367 -10.57 8.98 -32.36
N MET A 368 -9.65 9.17 -33.32
CA MET A 368 -9.71 8.46 -34.60
C MET A 368 -9.08 7.07 -34.53
N LEU A 369 -8.02 6.88 -33.74
CA LEU A 369 -7.48 5.55 -33.45
C LEU A 369 -8.55 4.66 -32.82
N HIS A 370 -9.31 5.22 -31.88
CA HIS A 370 -10.40 4.54 -31.18
C HIS A 370 -11.65 4.33 -32.05
N ARG A 371 -11.61 4.73 -33.33
CA ARG A 371 -12.65 4.51 -34.34
C ARG A 371 -12.18 3.68 -35.54
N GLN A 372 -10.98 3.11 -35.46
CA GLN A 372 -10.48 2.17 -36.47
C GLN A 372 -11.37 0.91 -36.56
N PRO A 373 -11.40 0.21 -37.71
CA PRO A 373 -12.21 -0.99 -37.92
C PRO A 373 -11.98 -2.13 -36.90
N VAL A 374 -10.86 -2.10 -36.19
CA VAL A 374 -10.56 -3.00 -35.05
C VAL A 374 -11.59 -2.91 -33.91
N TRP A 375 -12.37 -1.84 -33.87
CA TRP A 375 -13.51 -1.65 -32.97
C TRP A 375 -14.82 -2.14 -33.58
N GLY A 376 -14.81 -2.91 -34.67
CA GLY A 376 -16.01 -3.47 -35.30
C GLY A 376 -16.81 -2.46 -36.15
N ASP A 377 -17.96 -2.92 -36.67
CA ASP A 377 -18.68 -2.25 -37.77
C ASP A 377 -19.28 -0.88 -37.42
N ASN A 378 -19.56 -0.63 -36.13
CA ASN A 378 -20.21 0.60 -35.66
C ASN A 378 -19.41 1.29 -34.53
N PRO A 379 -18.23 1.84 -34.83
CA PRO A 379 -17.33 2.41 -33.82
C PRO A 379 -17.86 3.72 -33.20
N GLU A 380 -18.91 4.33 -33.74
CA GLU A 380 -19.53 5.52 -33.15
C GLU A 380 -20.64 5.19 -32.13
N LEU A 381 -21.09 3.93 -32.06
CA LEU A 381 -22.06 3.50 -31.05
C LEU A 381 -21.39 3.32 -29.69
N PHE A 382 -22.09 3.77 -28.65
CA PHE A 382 -21.70 3.56 -27.26
C PHE A 382 -22.04 2.14 -26.83
N ASP A 383 -21.01 1.30 -26.75
CA ASP A 383 -21.14 -0.13 -26.43
C ASP A 383 -20.10 -0.55 -25.37
N PRO A 384 -20.49 -0.62 -24.09
CA PRO A 384 -19.61 -1.08 -23.01
C PRO A 384 -19.09 -2.52 -23.21
N GLU A 385 -19.78 -3.39 -23.94
CA GLU A 385 -19.36 -4.80 -24.11
C GLU A 385 -18.05 -4.92 -24.90
N ARG A 386 -17.61 -3.85 -25.56
CA ARG A 386 -16.27 -3.72 -26.16
C ARG A 386 -15.13 -3.84 -25.15
N PHE A 387 -15.43 -3.65 -23.86
CA PHE A 387 -14.47 -3.75 -22.76
C PHE A 387 -14.73 -4.98 -21.88
N THR A 388 -15.44 -5.99 -22.39
CA THR A 388 -15.39 -7.34 -21.79
C THR A 388 -13.96 -7.89 -21.84
N ALA A 389 -13.62 -8.78 -20.91
CA ALA A 389 -12.28 -9.34 -20.82
C ALA A 389 -11.87 -10.06 -22.12
N GLU A 390 -12.83 -10.74 -22.76
CA GLU A 390 -12.66 -11.44 -24.02
C GLU A 390 -12.41 -10.45 -25.17
N ALA A 391 -13.19 -9.38 -25.24
CA ALA A 391 -13.04 -8.36 -26.28
C ALA A 391 -11.74 -7.57 -26.15
N GLU A 392 -11.29 -7.28 -24.92
CA GLU A 392 -10.00 -6.65 -24.67
C GLU A 392 -8.84 -7.57 -25.08
N ALA A 393 -8.89 -8.86 -24.69
CA ALA A 393 -7.85 -9.82 -25.01
C ALA A 393 -7.71 -10.09 -26.52
N ALA A 394 -8.81 -10.05 -27.27
CA ALA A 394 -8.79 -10.22 -28.72
C ALA A 394 -8.32 -8.97 -29.48
N ARG A 395 -8.26 -7.81 -28.81
CA ARG A 395 -7.94 -6.52 -29.45
C ARG A 395 -6.43 -6.30 -29.53
N PRO A 396 -5.91 -5.73 -30.63
CA PRO A 396 -4.56 -5.22 -30.69
C PRO A 396 -4.26 -4.28 -29.52
N VAL A 397 -3.19 -4.58 -28.80
CA VAL A 397 -2.74 -3.92 -27.58
C VAL A 397 -2.71 -2.39 -27.69
N HIS A 398 -2.30 -1.86 -28.84
CA HIS A 398 -2.11 -0.43 -29.06
C HIS A 398 -3.35 0.30 -29.61
N ALA A 399 -4.49 -0.39 -29.75
CA ALA A 399 -5.73 0.20 -30.26
C ALA A 399 -6.45 1.11 -29.26
N PHE A 400 -6.16 1.00 -27.96
CA PHE A 400 -6.74 1.81 -26.88
C PHE A 400 -5.65 2.55 -26.10
N LYS A 401 -5.55 3.87 -26.26
CA LYS A 401 -4.47 4.71 -25.71
C LYS A 401 -4.96 6.01 -25.02
N PRO A 402 -5.96 5.98 -24.12
CA PRO A 402 -6.43 7.19 -23.44
C PRO A 402 -5.42 7.75 -22.40
N PHE A 403 -4.40 6.97 -22.01
CA PHE A 403 -3.41 7.35 -20.99
C PHE A 403 -1.97 7.42 -21.52
N GLY A 404 -1.79 7.55 -22.84
CA GLY A 404 -0.46 7.59 -23.47
C GLY A 404 0.19 6.21 -23.64
N THR A 405 1.52 6.18 -23.75
CA THR A 405 2.29 4.95 -24.04
C THR A 405 3.69 4.98 -23.40
N GLY A 406 4.23 3.80 -23.13
CA GLY A 406 5.60 3.61 -22.64
C GLY A 406 5.86 4.15 -21.24
N GLU A 407 7.13 4.50 -21.00
CA GLU A 407 7.59 5.14 -19.75
C GLU A 407 6.90 6.48 -19.48
N ARG A 408 6.34 7.10 -20.52
CA ARG A 408 5.63 8.39 -20.46
C ARG A 408 4.11 8.22 -20.36
N ALA A 409 3.62 6.99 -20.14
CA ALA A 409 2.21 6.76 -19.84
C ALA A 409 1.83 7.43 -18.51
N CYS A 410 0.54 7.79 -18.37
CA CYS A 410 0.05 8.49 -17.19
C CYS A 410 0.28 7.65 -15.92
N ILE A 411 1.13 8.17 -15.02
CA ILE A 411 1.42 7.57 -13.72
C ILE A 411 0.18 7.52 -12.81
N GLY A 412 -0.65 8.57 -12.86
CA GLY A 412 -1.89 8.70 -12.10
C GLY A 412 -3.08 7.92 -12.68
N ARG A 413 -2.85 7.04 -13.67
CA ARG A 413 -3.93 6.31 -14.36
C ARG A 413 -4.83 5.57 -13.38
N GLN A 414 -4.26 4.81 -12.42
CA GLN A 414 -5.04 4.05 -11.45
C GLN A 414 -5.89 4.93 -10.56
N PHE A 415 -5.32 6.04 -10.09
CA PHE A 415 -6.01 7.02 -9.26
C PHE A 415 -7.26 7.56 -9.97
N ALA A 416 -7.10 8.08 -11.20
CA ALA A 416 -8.19 8.66 -11.97
C ALA A 416 -9.30 7.64 -12.26
N LEU A 417 -8.90 6.43 -12.60
CA LEU A 417 -9.78 5.34 -12.96
C LEU A 417 -10.54 4.76 -11.76
N HIS A 418 -9.91 4.69 -10.58
CA HIS A 418 -10.54 4.30 -9.33
C HIS A 418 -11.56 5.36 -8.88
N GLU A 419 -11.14 6.62 -8.84
CA GLU A 419 -11.99 7.77 -8.49
C GLU A 419 -13.24 7.84 -9.37
N ALA A 420 -13.05 7.80 -10.70
CA ALA A 420 -14.14 7.90 -11.65
C ALA A 420 -15.13 6.74 -11.56
N THR A 421 -14.64 5.51 -11.42
CA THR A 421 -15.51 4.32 -11.29
C THR A 421 -16.32 4.40 -10.01
N MET A 422 -15.68 4.75 -8.90
CA MET A 422 -16.33 4.93 -7.60
C MET A 422 -17.42 6.01 -7.66
N LEU A 423 -17.08 7.22 -8.14
CA LEU A 423 -18.02 8.33 -8.15
C LEU A 423 -19.20 8.05 -9.08
N LEU A 424 -18.97 7.51 -10.30
CA LEU A 424 -20.05 7.17 -11.23
C LEU A 424 -21.05 6.20 -10.59
N ALA A 425 -20.56 5.13 -9.94
CA ALA A 425 -21.41 4.18 -9.25
C ALA A 425 -22.16 4.81 -8.06
N MET A 426 -21.51 5.65 -7.26
CA MET A 426 -22.17 6.39 -6.17
C MET A 426 -23.29 7.29 -6.69
N LEU A 427 -23.05 8.04 -7.77
CA LEU A 427 -24.03 8.97 -8.34
C LEU A 427 -25.26 8.25 -8.93
N VAL A 428 -25.07 7.16 -9.69
CA VAL A 428 -26.20 6.39 -10.25
C VAL A 428 -26.94 5.57 -9.19
N HIS A 429 -26.26 5.19 -8.10
CA HIS A 429 -26.88 4.58 -6.93
C HIS A 429 -27.73 5.60 -6.15
N ARG A 430 -27.28 6.85 -6.07
CA ARG A 430 -27.96 7.94 -5.37
C ARG A 430 -29.14 8.53 -6.16
N TYR A 431 -28.97 8.77 -7.47
CA TYR A 431 -29.88 9.59 -8.27
C TYR A 431 -30.52 8.86 -9.46
N ARG A 432 -31.73 9.30 -9.82
CA ARG A 432 -32.26 9.22 -11.17
C ARG A 432 -31.74 10.44 -11.93
N LEU A 433 -31.08 10.19 -13.06
CA LEU A 433 -30.51 11.22 -13.92
C LEU A 433 -31.55 11.62 -14.97
N HIS A 434 -31.91 12.91 -15.03
CA HIS A 434 -32.86 13.44 -15.99
C HIS A 434 -32.20 14.46 -16.91
N ASP A 435 -32.09 14.10 -18.19
CA ASP A 435 -31.76 15.04 -19.25
C ASP A 435 -32.97 15.94 -19.54
N HIS A 436 -33.08 17.01 -18.76
CA HIS A 436 -34.17 17.97 -18.84
C HIS A 436 -34.12 18.87 -20.09
N ALA A 437 -32.98 18.92 -20.78
CA ALA A 437 -32.75 19.83 -21.90
C ALA A 437 -32.73 19.12 -23.26
N ASP A 438 -32.92 17.79 -23.30
CA ASP A 438 -32.61 16.94 -24.47
C ASP A 438 -31.23 17.28 -25.06
N TYR A 439 -30.24 17.40 -24.18
CA TYR A 439 -28.94 17.94 -24.51
C TYR A 439 -28.26 17.11 -25.62
N ARG A 440 -27.73 17.78 -26.64
CA ARG A 440 -26.90 17.14 -27.68
C ARG A 440 -25.45 17.46 -27.41
N LEU A 441 -24.61 16.42 -27.41
CA LEU A 441 -23.20 16.56 -27.07
C LEU A 441 -22.53 17.63 -27.91
N THR A 442 -22.06 18.67 -27.23
CA THR A 442 -21.15 19.67 -27.78
C THR A 442 -19.84 19.52 -27.02
N VAL A 443 -18.75 19.29 -27.74
CA VAL A 443 -17.43 19.05 -27.14
C VAL A 443 -16.64 20.35 -27.17
N LYS A 444 -16.30 20.85 -25.97
CA LYS A 444 -15.34 21.96 -25.80
C LYS A 444 -13.92 21.39 -25.86
N GLU A 445 -13.07 22.05 -26.64
CA GLU A 445 -11.66 21.71 -26.77
C GLU A 445 -10.79 22.80 -26.13
N THR A 446 -10.12 22.47 -25.03
CA THR A 446 -9.03 23.26 -24.45
C THR A 446 -7.73 22.48 -24.65
N LEU A 447 -6.87 22.37 -23.63
CA LEU A 447 -5.83 21.34 -23.61
C LEU A 447 -6.46 19.93 -23.58
N THR A 448 -7.67 19.82 -23.02
CA THR A 448 -8.42 18.57 -22.86
C THR A 448 -9.81 18.66 -23.53
N LEU A 449 -10.48 17.51 -23.67
CA LEU A 449 -11.86 17.43 -24.16
C LEU A 449 -12.87 17.27 -23.02
N LYS A 450 -13.96 18.06 -23.05
CA LYS A 450 -15.10 17.88 -22.14
C LYS A 450 -16.43 18.31 -22.77
N PRO A 451 -17.57 17.83 -22.28
CA PRO A 451 -18.88 18.37 -22.66
C PRO A 451 -18.99 19.86 -22.34
N GLU A 452 -19.64 20.64 -23.20
CA GLU A 452 -19.93 22.07 -23.01
C GLU A 452 -21.38 22.27 -22.58
N GLY A 453 -21.62 22.86 -21.40
CA GLY A 453 -22.96 23.20 -20.92
C GLY A 453 -23.88 22.01 -20.64
N PHE A 454 -23.31 20.84 -20.31
CA PHE A 454 -24.08 19.64 -20.01
C PHE A 454 -24.64 19.71 -18.58
N THR A 455 -25.97 19.81 -18.46
CA THR A 455 -26.67 19.97 -17.19
C THR A 455 -27.72 18.88 -16.99
N LEU A 456 -27.90 18.44 -15.74
CA LEU A 456 -28.87 17.38 -15.39
C LEU A 456 -29.80 17.86 -14.28
N THR A 457 -31.07 17.44 -14.35
CA THR A 457 -31.96 17.47 -13.18
C THR A 457 -31.88 16.12 -12.48
N LEU A 458 -31.89 16.13 -11.16
CA LEU A 458 -31.68 14.92 -10.35
C LEU A 458 -32.88 14.67 -9.44
N THR A 459 -33.27 13.40 -9.32
CA THR A 459 -34.22 12.96 -8.28
C THR A 459 -33.57 11.87 -7.43
N PRO A 460 -33.51 11.99 -6.09
CA PRO A 460 -32.98 10.92 -5.24
C PRO A 460 -33.75 9.61 -5.46
N ARG A 461 -33.02 8.50 -5.61
CA ARG A 461 -33.60 7.15 -5.68
C ARG A 461 -34.07 6.72 -4.30
N THR A 462 -35.24 6.08 -4.24
CA THR A 462 -35.81 5.48 -3.03
C THR A 462 -35.22 4.09 -2.77
N SER A 463 -35.45 3.52 -1.59
CA SER A 463 -35.07 2.11 -1.32
C SER A 463 -35.73 1.14 -2.30
N ALA A 464 -36.99 1.39 -2.67
CA ALA A 464 -37.72 0.59 -3.66
C ALA A 464 -37.07 0.63 -5.05
N ASP A 465 -36.43 1.74 -5.43
CA ASP A 465 -35.72 1.85 -6.70
C ASP A 465 -34.46 0.98 -6.78
N ARG A 466 -33.92 0.56 -5.62
CA ARG A 466 -32.68 -0.23 -5.49
C ARG A 466 -32.94 -1.72 -5.28
N VAL A 467 -34.19 -2.12 -5.17
CA VAL A 467 -34.58 -3.54 -5.07
C VAL A 467 -34.92 -4.04 -6.46
N HIS A 468 -34.10 -4.94 -6.99
CA HIS A 468 -34.34 -5.55 -8.28
C HIS A 468 -35.05 -6.87 -8.11
N ALA A 469 -36.23 -7.01 -8.73
CA ALA A 469 -36.80 -8.33 -8.94
C ALA A 469 -35.85 -9.16 -9.84
N PRO A 470 -35.67 -10.47 -9.57
CA PRO A 470 -34.95 -11.35 -10.47
C PRO A 470 -35.50 -11.21 -11.89
N LEU A 471 -34.63 -11.14 -12.89
CA LEU A 471 -35.08 -11.11 -14.29
C LEU A 471 -35.92 -12.36 -14.59
N PRO A 472 -37.07 -12.25 -15.27
CA PRO A 472 -37.81 -13.41 -15.75
C PRO A 472 -36.92 -14.24 -16.67
N GLY A 473 -36.64 -15.50 -16.31
CA GLY A 473 -35.73 -16.38 -17.05
C GLY A 473 -34.25 -16.26 -16.66
N GLY A 474 -33.90 -15.40 -15.71
CA GLY A 474 -32.62 -15.48 -15.03
C GLY A 474 -32.62 -16.71 -14.13
N SER A 475 -31.99 -17.79 -14.57
CA SER A 475 -31.61 -18.85 -13.63
C SER A 475 -30.85 -18.19 -12.48
N PRO A 476 -31.16 -18.51 -11.20
CA PRO A 476 -30.24 -18.15 -10.13
C PRO A 476 -28.86 -18.59 -10.59
N ALA A 477 -27.86 -17.70 -10.50
CA ALA A 477 -26.50 -18.05 -10.81
C ALA A 477 -26.24 -19.39 -10.12
N GLN A 478 -26.12 -20.44 -10.94
CA GLN A 478 -25.55 -21.69 -10.46
C GLN A 478 -24.19 -21.24 -9.97
N THR A 479 -24.03 -21.14 -8.65
CA THR A 479 -22.77 -21.47 -8.05
C THR A 479 -22.44 -22.81 -8.68
N ASP A 480 -21.54 -22.77 -9.65
CA ASP A 480 -20.92 -23.93 -10.24
C ASP A 480 -20.17 -24.57 -9.07
N GLU A 481 -20.92 -25.27 -8.22
CA GLU A 481 -20.43 -26.42 -7.50
C GLU A 481 -20.03 -27.37 -8.61
N GLY A 482 -18.80 -27.16 -9.09
CA GLY A 482 -18.08 -28.15 -9.87
C GLY A 482 -18.26 -29.50 -9.19
N PRO A 483 -18.27 -30.59 -9.97
CA PRO A 483 -18.68 -31.90 -9.52
C PRO A 483 -18.09 -32.17 -8.14
N ALA A 484 -18.96 -32.42 -7.15
CA ALA A 484 -18.54 -32.74 -5.79
C ALA A 484 -17.41 -33.77 -5.90
N PRO A 485 -16.17 -33.42 -5.48
CA PRO A 485 -15.12 -34.39 -5.57
C PRO A 485 -15.45 -35.47 -4.56
N ASP A 486 -15.66 -36.68 -5.06
CA ASP A 486 -15.61 -37.89 -4.27
C ASP A 486 -14.43 -37.80 -3.30
N THR A 487 -14.77 -37.66 -2.01
CA THR A 487 -13.91 -37.84 -0.83
C THR A 487 -12.43 -37.43 -0.99
N LEU A 488 -12.16 -36.14 -1.23
CA LEU A 488 -10.78 -35.64 -1.10
C LEU A 488 -10.28 -35.83 0.34
N PRO A 489 -9.03 -36.27 0.54
CA PRO A 489 -8.38 -36.29 1.83
C PRO A 489 -8.47 -34.95 2.56
N THR A 490 -8.74 -34.95 3.87
CA THR A 490 -8.80 -33.69 4.64
C THR A 490 -7.41 -33.09 4.93
N ARG A 491 -6.34 -33.84 4.69
CA ARG A 491 -4.93 -33.45 4.92
C ARG A 491 -3.98 -34.11 3.93
N VAL A 492 -2.80 -33.52 3.76
CA VAL A 492 -1.68 -34.12 3.03
C VAL A 492 -0.92 -35.13 3.91
N ARG A 493 -0.08 -35.96 3.29
CA ARG A 493 0.80 -36.90 4.01
C ARG A 493 1.83 -36.14 4.86
N PRO A 494 2.13 -36.61 6.08
CA PRO A 494 3.18 -36.01 6.91
C PRO A 494 4.51 -35.91 6.18
N GLY A 495 5.19 -34.76 6.27
CA GLY A 495 6.46 -34.50 5.58
C GLY A 495 6.32 -33.92 4.17
N THR A 496 5.09 -33.67 3.68
CA THR A 496 4.87 -32.98 2.40
C THR A 496 5.35 -31.52 2.51
N GLY A 497 6.39 -31.16 1.76
CA GLY A 497 6.91 -29.78 1.68
C GLY A 497 6.27 -28.97 0.56
N VAL A 498 6.14 -27.65 0.74
CA VAL A 498 5.78 -26.69 -0.30
C VAL A 498 6.60 -25.40 -0.15
N LEU A 499 7.27 -24.96 -1.21
CA LEU A 499 8.06 -23.73 -1.28
C LEU A 499 7.24 -22.63 -1.96
N PHE A 500 7.13 -21.45 -1.34
CA PHE A 500 6.43 -20.29 -1.87
C PHE A 500 7.42 -19.19 -2.24
N LEU A 501 7.57 -18.93 -3.54
CA LEU A 501 8.47 -17.90 -4.07
C LEU A 501 7.70 -16.64 -4.44
N HIS A 502 8.29 -15.47 -4.20
CA HIS A 502 7.69 -14.20 -4.59
C HIS A 502 8.61 -13.31 -5.44
N GLY A 503 8.01 -12.59 -6.38
CA GLY A 503 8.61 -11.45 -7.08
C GLY A 503 7.80 -10.17 -6.79
N SER A 504 8.35 -9.24 -5.99
CA SER A 504 7.64 -8.09 -5.44
C SER A 504 8.52 -6.85 -5.19
N ASN A 505 8.33 -5.75 -5.95
CA ASN A 505 8.96 -4.45 -5.65
C ASN A 505 8.30 -3.75 -4.45
N TYR A 506 6.96 -3.68 -4.43
CA TYR A 506 6.19 -2.94 -3.41
C TYR A 506 5.42 -3.85 -2.43
N GLY A 507 5.93 -5.06 -2.17
CA GLY A 507 5.42 -5.97 -1.13
C GLY A 507 4.11 -6.75 -1.39
N THR A 508 3.31 -6.43 -2.41
CA THR A 508 2.01 -7.11 -2.66
C THR A 508 2.14 -8.63 -2.90
N CYS A 509 3.01 -9.05 -3.82
CA CYS A 509 3.20 -10.49 -4.10
C CYS A 509 3.84 -11.23 -2.92
N ARG A 510 4.70 -10.55 -2.15
CA ARG A 510 5.27 -11.09 -0.91
C ARG A 510 4.18 -11.41 0.12
N ALA A 511 3.21 -10.51 0.29
CA ALA A 511 2.08 -10.73 1.19
C ALA A 511 1.19 -11.90 0.74
N PHE A 512 0.89 -12.00 -0.56
CA PHE A 512 0.09 -13.13 -1.08
C PHE A 512 0.82 -14.47 -0.98
N ALA A 513 2.13 -14.52 -1.25
CA ALA A 513 2.92 -15.74 -1.07
C ALA A 513 2.89 -16.22 0.39
N ALA A 514 3.02 -15.31 1.35
CA ALA A 514 2.88 -15.64 2.77
C ALA A 514 1.48 -16.14 3.13
N GLN A 515 0.43 -15.50 2.59
CA GLN A 515 -0.95 -15.94 2.80
C GLN A 515 -1.20 -17.36 2.24
N LEU A 516 -0.72 -17.64 1.03
CA LEU A 516 -0.85 -18.97 0.41
C LEU A 516 -0.08 -20.04 1.19
N ALA A 517 1.09 -19.70 1.75
CA ALA A 517 1.86 -20.58 2.61
C ALA A 517 1.06 -20.98 3.85
N ASP A 518 0.42 -20.02 4.52
CA ASP A 518 -0.41 -20.30 5.69
C ASP A 518 -1.62 -21.21 5.35
N GLU A 519 -2.24 -21.05 4.17
CA GLU A 519 -3.35 -21.90 3.71
C GLU A 519 -2.89 -23.34 3.38
N ALA A 520 -1.69 -23.51 2.84
CA ALA A 520 -1.10 -24.83 2.63
C ALA A 520 -0.67 -25.50 3.96
N ALA A 521 -0.14 -24.71 4.90
CA ALA A 521 0.16 -25.20 6.24
C ALA A 521 -1.10 -25.73 6.95
N ALA A 522 -2.26 -25.10 6.73
CA ALA A 522 -3.54 -25.52 7.30
C ALA A 522 -4.03 -26.91 6.83
N VAL A 523 -3.53 -27.42 5.69
CA VAL A 523 -3.80 -28.81 5.23
C VAL A 523 -2.67 -29.80 5.56
N GLY A 524 -1.64 -29.35 6.31
CA GLY A 524 -0.57 -30.21 6.83
C GLY A 524 0.76 -30.14 6.07
N CYS A 525 0.95 -29.17 5.17
CA CYS A 525 2.22 -28.97 4.46
C CYS A 525 3.27 -28.29 5.35
N ALA A 526 4.54 -28.69 5.22
CA ALA A 526 5.67 -27.89 5.71
C ALA A 526 5.99 -26.80 4.68
N THR A 527 5.93 -25.53 5.08
CA THR A 527 6.00 -24.40 4.14
C THR A 527 7.23 -23.53 4.33
N GLU A 528 7.79 -23.03 3.23
CA GLU A 528 8.89 -22.07 3.19
C GLU A 528 8.50 -20.90 2.29
N VAL A 529 8.87 -19.66 2.64
CA VAL A 529 8.61 -18.46 1.82
C VAL A 529 9.92 -17.73 1.52
N ALA A 530 10.20 -17.43 0.25
CA ALA A 530 11.43 -16.75 -0.17
C ALA A 530 11.22 -15.85 -1.41
N ALA A 531 12.18 -14.98 -1.69
CA ALA A 531 12.24 -14.25 -2.96
C ALA A 531 12.62 -15.19 -4.11
N LEU A 532 12.18 -14.89 -5.34
CA LEU A 532 12.54 -15.68 -6.52
C LEU A 532 14.06 -15.75 -6.72
N ASP A 533 14.76 -14.64 -6.53
CA ASP A 533 16.22 -14.59 -6.69
C ASP A 533 17.01 -15.45 -5.70
N ALA A 534 16.39 -15.88 -4.58
CA ALA A 534 17.02 -16.83 -3.66
C ALA A 534 17.16 -18.24 -4.24
N TYR A 535 16.49 -18.53 -5.35
CA TYR A 535 16.47 -19.81 -6.05
C TYR A 535 16.84 -19.64 -7.55
N ALA A 536 17.69 -18.66 -7.86
CA ALA A 536 18.13 -18.33 -9.21
C ALA A 536 19.23 -19.25 -9.77
N ASP A 537 19.41 -20.42 -9.18
CA ASP A 537 20.43 -21.42 -9.55
C ASP A 537 19.86 -22.85 -9.59
N ALA A 538 18.89 -23.17 -8.72
CA ALA A 538 18.17 -24.44 -8.71
C ALA A 538 16.77 -24.32 -8.10
N LEU A 539 15.83 -25.14 -8.58
CA LEU A 539 14.52 -25.37 -7.93
C LEU A 539 14.47 -26.78 -7.34
N PRO A 540 13.83 -26.97 -6.17
CA PRO A 540 13.75 -28.27 -5.53
C PRO A 540 12.80 -29.21 -6.30
N THR A 541 13.16 -30.49 -6.35
CA THR A 541 12.35 -31.58 -6.93
C THR A 541 11.64 -32.43 -5.88
N ASP A 542 11.97 -32.24 -4.59
CA ASP A 542 11.42 -32.99 -3.45
C ASP A 542 10.11 -32.39 -2.90
N ARG A 543 9.70 -31.22 -3.39
CA ARG A 543 8.55 -30.45 -2.90
C ARG A 543 7.90 -29.61 -4.01
N THR A 544 6.65 -29.21 -3.82
CA THR A 544 5.94 -28.33 -4.76
C THR A 544 6.44 -26.89 -4.64
N VAL A 545 6.58 -26.17 -5.76
CA VAL A 545 6.96 -24.75 -5.81
C VAL A 545 5.77 -23.89 -6.25
N VAL A 546 5.35 -22.94 -5.41
CA VAL A 546 4.26 -22.01 -5.70
C VAL A 546 4.85 -20.61 -5.89
N ILE A 547 4.69 -20.03 -7.07
CA ILE A 547 5.29 -18.73 -7.43
C ILE A 547 4.21 -17.66 -7.46
N THR A 548 4.42 -16.56 -6.74
CA THR A 548 3.61 -15.34 -6.83
C THR A 548 4.45 -14.21 -7.40
N ALA A 549 4.18 -13.80 -8.64
CA ALA A 549 5.05 -12.84 -9.35
C ALA A 549 4.24 -11.67 -9.92
N ALA A 550 4.87 -10.50 -9.99
CA ALA A 550 4.35 -9.32 -10.66
C ALA A 550 5.12 -8.97 -11.94
N SER A 551 4.53 -8.12 -12.79
CA SER A 551 5.21 -7.47 -13.92
C SER A 551 5.23 -5.96 -13.71
N TYR A 552 6.39 -5.33 -13.87
CA TYR A 552 6.53 -3.87 -13.86
C TYR A 552 7.10 -3.43 -15.21
N ASN A 553 6.31 -2.72 -16.01
CA ASN A 553 6.69 -2.32 -17.38
C ASN A 553 7.22 -3.49 -18.24
N GLY A 554 6.65 -4.68 -18.04
CA GLY A 554 7.04 -5.90 -18.77
C GLY A 554 8.34 -6.54 -18.29
N ARG A 555 8.96 -5.97 -17.26
CA ARG A 555 10.18 -6.47 -16.62
C ARG A 555 9.86 -7.18 -15.30
N PRO A 556 10.72 -8.13 -14.89
CA PRO A 556 10.63 -8.76 -13.57
C PRO A 556 10.80 -7.73 -12.46
N THR A 557 10.37 -8.10 -11.27
CA THR A 557 10.69 -7.36 -10.04
C THR A 557 12.17 -7.46 -9.73
N ASP A 558 12.66 -6.53 -8.91
CA ASP A 558 14.06 -6.42 -8.54
C ASP A 558 14.53 -7.70 -7.82
N ASP A 559 13.64 -8.35 -7.06
CA ASP A 559 13.85 -9.63 -6.36
C ASP A 559 13.54 -10.89 -7.20
N ALA A 560 13.36 -10.73 -8.52
CA ALA A 560 13.13 -11.80 -9.49
C ALA A 560 14.00 -11.69 -10.76
N THR A 561 14.93 -10.73 -10.78
CA THR A 561 15.73 -10.44 -11.99
C THR A 561 16.75 -11.53 -12.25
N ALA A 562 17.45 -12.01 -11.21
CA ALA A 562 18.41 -13.11 -11.36
C ALA A 562 17.70 -14.42 -11.72
N PHE A 563 16.55 -14.70 -11.09
CA PHE A 563 15.76 -15.90 -11.35
C PHE A 563 15.26 -15.97 -12.80
N THR A 564 14.73 -14.86 -13.32
CA THR A 564 14.25 -14.83 -14.71
C THR A 564 15.37 -14.94 -15.72
N ALA A 565 16.53 -14.33 -15.46
CA ALA A 565 17.73 -14.51 -16.30
C ALA A 565 18.26 -15.96 -16.27
N TRP A 566 18.22 -16.63 -15.13
CA TRP A 566 18.56 -18.05 -15.01
C TRP A 566 17.59 -18.94 -15.79
N LEU A 567 16.29 -18.67 -15.70
CA LEU A 567 15.23 -19.41 -16.40
C LEU A 567 15.29 -19.23 -17.94
N ASP A 568 15.88 -18.14 -18.42
CA ASP A 568 16.16 -17.90 -19.83
C ASP A 568 17.31 -18.76 -20.39
N GLY A 569 18.10 -19.35 -19.50
CA GLY A 569 19.08 -20.38 -19.86
C GLY A 569 18.43 -21.71 -20.23
N THR A 570 19.12 -22.80 -19.92
CA THR A 570 18.66 -24.18 -20.18
C THR A 570 18.78 -25.06 -18.93
N PRO A 571 18.27 -24.64 -17.75
CA PRO A 571 18.28 -25.51 -16.58
C PRO A 571 17.34 -26.71 -16.81
N ASP A 572 17.76 -27.90 -16.37
CA ASP A 572 16.89 -29.08 -16.37
C ASP A 572 15.95 -29.01 -15.16
N LEU A 573 14.66 -28.85 -15.41
CA LEU A 573 13.62 -28.76 -14.37
C LEU A 573 12.74 -30.01 -14.35
N THR A 574 13.20 -31.10 -14.96
CA THR A 574 12.51 -32.40 -14.91
C THR A 574 12.32 -32.83 -13.46
N GLY A 575 11.07 -33.09 -13.06
CA GLY A 575 10.70 -33.48 -11.71
C GLY A 575 10.35 -32.33 -10.77
N VAL A 576 10.46 -31.07 -11.19
CA VAL A 576 9.93 -29.93 -10.43
C VAL A 576 8.41 -29.85 -10.66
N THR A 577 7.63 -29.74 -9.59
CA THR A 577 6.18 -29.50 -9.66
C THR A 577 5.86 -28.08 -9.22
N TYR A 578 5.06 -27.33 -9.99
CA TYR A 578 4.86 -25.91 -9.73
C TYR A 578 3.44 -25.38 -9.96
N ALA A 579 3.13 -24.23 -9.34
CA ALA A 579 1.92 -23.44 -9.62
C ALA A 579 2.25 -21.94 -9.64
N VAL A 580 1.56 -21.13 -10.45
CA VAL A 580 1.84 -19.69 -10.60
C VAL A 580 0.59 -18.84 -10.36
N LEU A 581 0.70 -17.91 -9.40
CA LEU A 581 -0.21 -16.78 -9.22
C LEU A 581 0.45 -15.53 -9.79
N GLY A 582 -0.04 -15.07 -10.94
CA GLY A 582 0.43 -13.82 -11.53
C GLY A 582 -0.40 -12.65 -11.03
N VAL A 583 0.26 -11.61 -10.52
CA VAL A 583 -0.36 -10.34 -10.14
C VAL A 583 0.00 -9.30 -11.18
N GLY A 584 -0.99 -8.71 -11.82
CA GLY A 584 -0.80 -7.73 -12.86
C GLY A 584 -1.97 -6.77 -12.87
N ASP A 585 -1.99 -5.88 -13.84
CA ASP A 585 -3.06 -4.91 -13.95
C ASP A 585 -3.38 -4.63 -15.42
N ARG A 586 -4.62 -4.89 -15.82
CA ARG A 586 -5.09 -4.78 -17.21
C ARG A 586 -4.97 -3.37 -17.76
N ASN A 587 -4.83 -2.38 -16.89
CA ASN A 587 -4.52 -1.04 -17.35
C ASN A 587 -3.20 -1.01 -18.14
N TRP A 588 -2.20 -1.82 -17.81
CA TRP A 588 -0.99 -1.95 -18.62
C TRP A 588 -1.10 -3.09 -19.65
N ALA A 589 -2.10 -3.03 -20.54
CA ALA A 589 -2.42 -4.10 -21.50
C ALA A 589 -1.20 -4.67 -22.27
N ALA A 590 -0.22 -3.83 -22.64
CA ALA A 590 0.97 -4.27 -23.38
C ALA A 590 1.91 -5.18 -22.59
N THR A 591 1.87 -5.09 -21.27
CA THR A 591 2.77 -5.80 -20.35
C THR A 591 1.99 -6.58 -19.30
N TYR A 592 0.67 -6.68 -19.44
CA TYR A 592 -0.22 -7.34 -18.51
C TYR A 592 0.20 -8.80 -18.34
N GLN A 593 0.52 -9.18 -17.10
CA GLN A 593 0.90 -10.55 -16.75
C GLN A 593 2.14 -11.08 -17.49
N GLN A 594 2.94 -10.23 -18.15
CA GLN A 594 4.03 -10.66 -19.03
C GLN A 594 5.05 -11.55 -18.32
N VAL A 595 5.53 -11.15 -17.14
CA VAL A 595 6.54 -11.89 -16.37
C VAL A 595 5.97 -13.18 -15.78
N PRO A 596 4.82 -13.20 -15.06
CA PRO A 596 4.23 -14.44 -14.59
C PRO A 596 3.89 -15.43 -15.71
N THR A 597 3.42 -14.93 -16.86
CA THR A 597 3.14 -15.76 -18.04
C THR A 597 4.42 -16.37 -18.59
N ARG A 598 5.50 -15.58 -18.68
CA ARG A 598 6.82 -16.06 -19.11
C ARG A 598 7.38 -17.11 -18.14
N ILE A 599 7.30 -16.87 -16.83
CA ILE A 599 7.75 -17.83 -15.81
C ILE A 599 6.98 -19.15 -15.97
N ASP A 600 5.65 -19.09 -16.04
CA ASP A 600 4.81 -20.29 -16.19
C ASP A 600 5.11 -21.05 -17.49
N ALA A 601 5.27 -20.36 -18.62
CA ALA A 601 5.59 -20.99 -19.91
C ALA A 601 6.99 -21.62 -19.91
N ARG A 602 8.00 -20.91 -19.42
CA ARG A 602 9.40 -21.39 -19.40
C ARG A 602 9.59 -22.57 -18.46
N LEU A 603 8.93 -22.58 -17.30
CA LEU A 603 8.96 -23.75 -16.41
C LEU A 603 8.43 -25.00 -17.11
N ALA A 604 7.30 -24.89 -17.83
CA ALA A 604 6.74 -26.00 -18.60
C ALA A 604 7.67 -26.45 -19.76
N GLU A 605 8.24 -25.50 -20.52
CA GLU A 605 9.17 -25.80 -21.62
C GLU A 605 10.45 -26.52 -21.16
N LEU A 606 10.90 -26.26 -19.93
CA LEU A 606 12.11 -26.83 -19.34
C LEU A 606 11.86 -28.14 -18.57
N GLY A 607 10.65 -28.71 -18.66
CA GLY A 607 10.32 -30.03 -18.14
C GLY A 607 9.65 -30.06 -16.75
N ALA A 608 9.35 -28.90 -16.16
CA ALA A 608 8.58 -28.83 -14.91
C ALA A 608 7.10 -29.17 -15.15
N THR A 609 6.44 -29.77 -14.15
CA THR A 609 5.04 -30.18 -14.22
C THR A 609 4.14 -29.16 -13.51
N ARG A 610 3.12 -28.65 -14.21
CA ARG A 610 2.15 -27.72 -13.64
C ARG A 610 1.13 -28.46 -12.76
N LEU A 611 0.99 -28.05 -11.49
CA LEU A 611 0.06 -28.62 -10.51
C LEU A 611 -1.38 -28.13 -10.71
N THR A 612 -1.55 -26.84 -11.01
CA THR A 612 -2.85 -26.22 -11.32
C THR A 612 -2.63 -25.09 -12.31
N ASP A 613 -3.65 -24.77 -13.11
CA ASP A 613 -3.59 -23.67 -14.06
C ASP A 613 -3.21 -22.34 -13.39
N ARG A 614 -2.39 -21.56 -14.12
CA ARG A 614 -1.99 -20.21 -13.70
C ARG A 614 -3.23 -19.35 -13.44
N ALA A 615 -3.20 -18.57 -12.35
CA ALA A 615 -4.17 -17.50 -12.13
C ALA A 615 -3.59 -16.13 -12.53
N ALA A 616 -4.44 -15.26 -13.08
CA ALA A 616 -4.08 -13.91 -13.50
C ALA A 616 -4.89 -12.90 -12.68
N ALA A 617 -4.38 -12.58 -11.49
CA ALA A 617 -5.02 -11.61 -10.60
C ALA A 617 -4.82 -10.18 -11.13
N ASP A 618 -5.89 -9.40 -11.14
CA ASP A 618 -5.96 -8.07 -11.76
C ASP A 618 -6.13 -6.99 -10.69
N ALA A 619 -5.12 -6.14 -10.51
CA ALA A 619 -5.12 -5.08 -9.50
C ALA A 619 -6.21 -4.02 -9.71
N SER A 620 -6.69 -3.85 -10.95
CA SER A 620 -7.82 -2.97 -11.28
C SER A 620 -9.17 -3.69 -11.39
N GLY A 621 -9.23 -4.97 -11.02
CA GLY A 621 -10.44 -5.80 -10.99
C GLY A 621 -10.63 -6.52 -9.64
N ASP A 622 -11.30 -7.69 -9.66
CA ASP A 622 -11.48 -8.53 -8.45
C ASP A 622 -10.20 -9.31 -8.09
N LEU A 623 -9.18 -8.57 -7.68
CA LEU A 623 -7.90 -9.09 -7.20
C LEU A 623 -8.10 -10.12 -6.10
N SER A 624 -8.85 -9.75 -5.06
CA SER A 624 -9.10 -10.56 -3.87
C SER A 624 -9.88 -11.85 -4.19
N GLY A 625 -10.87 -11.78 -5.08
CA GLY A 625 -11.62 -12.94 -5.54
C GLY A 625 -10.75 -13.92 -6.32
N THR A 626 -9.92 -13.42 -7.25
CA THR A 626 -9.01 -14.26 -8.04
C THR A 626 -7.98 -14.96 -7.15
N VAL A 627 -7.40 -14.25 -6.18
CA VAL A 627 -6.46 -14.84 -5.21
C VAL A 627 -7.16 -15.91 -4.38
N ARG A 628 -8.39 -15.68 -3.93
CA ARG A 628 -9.19 -16.65 -3.17
C ARG A 628 -9.51 -17.91 -4.00
N GLU A 629 -9.87 -17.76 -5.26
CA GLU A 629 -10.11 -18.89 -6.17
C GLU A 629 -8.84 -19.70 -6.40
N PHE A 630 -7.72 -19.03 -6.70
CA PHE A 630 -6.42 -19.71 -6.84
C PHE A 630 -6.03 -20.47 -5.58
N THR A 631 -6.24 -19.87 -4.41
CA THR A 631 -6.01 -20.51 -3.10
C THR A 631 -6.83 -21.80 -2.97
N ALA A 632 -8.11 -21.78 -3.35
CA ALA A 632 -8.98 -22.95 -3.29
C ALA A 632 -8.54 -24.06 -4.28
N ARG A 633 -8.15 -23.71 -5.51
CA ARG A 633 -7.62 -24.67 -6.50
C ARG A 633 -6.29 -25.27 -6.05
N LEU A 634 -5.37 -24.45 -5.56
CA LEU A 634 -4.09 -24.89 -5.01
C LEU A 634 -4.31 -25.88 -3.87
N ARG A 635 -5.20 -25.56 -2.92
CA ARG A 635 -5.56 -26.46 -1.82
C ARG A 635 -6.10 -27.79 -2.32
N THR A 636 -7.00 -27.76 -3.29
CA THR A 636 -7.59 -28.97 -3.89
C THR A 636 -6.51 -29.83 -4.55
N ALA A 637 -5.63 -29.24 -5.35
CA ALA A 637 -4.57 -29.96 -6.04
C ALA A 637 -3.55 -30.59 -5.06
N LEU A 638 -3.16 -29.85 -4.00
CA LEU A 638 -2.29 -30.39 -2.95
C LEU A 638 -2.92 -31.59 -2.23
N LEU A 639 -4.23 -31.55 -1.95
CA LEU A 639 -4.95 -32.66 -1.32
C LEU A 639 -5.17 -33.85 -2.25
N THR A 640 -5.25 -33.64 -3.56
CA THR A 640 -5.35 -34.72 -4.54
C THR A 640 -4.01 -35.45 -4.72
N GLU A 641 -2.93 -34.71 -4.95
CA GLU A 641 -1.61 -35.28 -5.26
C GLU A 641 -0.90 -35.81 -4.00
N CYS A 642 -0.93 -35.02 -2.93
CA CYS A 642 -0.20 -35.31 -1.70
C CYS A 642 -1.12 -35.79 -0.58
N GLY A 643 -2.41 -36.03 -0.87
CA GLY A 643 -3.41 -36.45 0.09
C GLY A 643 -3.07 -37.77 0.79
N ASP A 644 -3.43 -37.84 2.07
CA ASP A 644 -3.41 -39.08 2.85
C ASP A 644 -4.65 -39.93 2.48
N PRO A 645 -4.51 -41.11 1.84
CA PRO A 645 -5.64 -41.95 1.47
C PRO A 645 -6.46 -42.44 2.68
N GLY A 646 -5.88 -42.41 3.88
CA GLY A 646 -6.56 -42.70 5.14
C GLY A 646 -7.44 -41.56 5.66
N ALA A 647 -7.53 -40.43 4.93
CA ALA A 647 -8.23 -39.21 5.36
C ALA A 647 -9.56 -38.94 4.60
N GLY A 648 -10.18 -39.95 3.97
CA GLY A 648 -11.47 -39.86 3.26
C GLY A 648 -12.73 -39.95 4.16
N ALA A 649 -13.82 -39.33 3.68
CA ALA A 649 -15.06 -38.88 4.35
C ALA A 649 -15.80 -39.85 5.32
N PRO A 650 -16.60 -39.32 6.28
CA PRO A 650 -17.23 -40.10 7.35
C PRO A 650 -18.30 -41.06 6.81
N THR A 651 -18.14 -42.35 7.08
CA THR A 651 -19.21 -43.35 6.91
C THR A 651 -20.13 -43.40 8.13
N ALA A 652 -21.44 -43.47 7.81
CA ALA A 652 -22.60 -43.80 8.65
C ALA A 652 -23.17 -42.68 9.52
N GLU A 653 -24.49 -42.49 9.42
CA GLU A 653 -25.30 -41.84 10.46
C GLU A 653 -24.83 -42.33 11.85
N PRO A 654 -24.75 -41.45 12.86
CA PRO A 654 -24.48 -41.89 14.22
C PRO A 654 -25.61 -42.84 14.66
N THR A 655 -25.35 -44.14 14.57
CA THR A 655 -26.11 -45.19 15.26
C THR A 655 -25.84 -45.17 16.77
N ALA A 656 -24.85 -44.38 17.19
CA ALA A 656 -24.73 -43.93 18.57
C ALA A 656 -25.52 -42.63 18.72
N ALA A 657 -26.40 -42.57 19.73
CA ALA A 657 -27.09 -41.33 20.14
C ALA A 657 -26.14 -40.19 20.57
N TYR A 658 -24.83 -40.39 20.49
CA TYR A 658 -23.78 -39.52 20.97
C TYR A 658 -22.62 -39.50 19.98
N GLU A 659 -22.22 -38.31 19.54
CA GLU A 659 -20.91 -38.07 18.92
C GLU A 659 -19.88 -37.89 20.04
N VAL A 660 -18.93 -38.82 20.18
CA VAL A 660 -17.84 -38.73 21.15
C VAL A 660 -16.57 -38.30 20.42
N ARG A 661 -16.20 -37.03 20.54
CA ARG A 661 -14.93 -36.51 20.02
C ARG A 661 -13.89 -36.52 21.15
N THR A 662 -12.80 -37.26 20.96
CA THR A 662 -11.64 -37.18 21.86
C THR A 662 -10.86 -35.91 21.55
N LEU A 663 -11.04 -34.87 22.35
CA LEU A 663 -10.23 -33.66 22.29
C LEU A 663 -8.92 -33.90 23.05
N THR A 664 -7.81 -34.07 22.32
CA THR A 664 -6.47 -34.12 22.92
C THR A 664 -5.90 -32.72 23.10
N GLY A 665 -5.51 -32.37 24.33
CA GLY A 665 -4.96 -31.05 24.69
C GLY A 665 -6.04 -30.00 25.01
N GLY A 666 -5.87 -29.26 26.11
CA GLY A 666 -6.84 -28.25 26.57
C GLY A 666 -6.91 -26.99 25.68
N PRO A 667 -7.92 -26.11 25.87
CA PRO A 667 -8.09 -24.85 25.12
C PRO A 667 -6.84 -23.98 25.04
N LEU A 668 -6.08 -23.89 26.13
CA LEU A 668 -4.83 -23.12 26.17
C LEU A 668 -3.74 -23.69 25.26
N TYR A 669 -3.58 -25.02 25.19
CA TYR A 669 -2.63 -25.66 24.28
C TYR A 669 -3.03 -25.48 22.82
N ALA A 670 -4.33 -25.42 22.53
CA ALA A 670 -4.87 -25.11 21.21
C ALA A 670 -4.49 -23.69 20.77
N LEU A 671 -4.72 -22.72 21.65
CA LEU A 671 -4.38 -21.32 21.42
C LEU A 671 -2.87 -21.15 21.25
N ALA A 672 -2.08 -21.81 22.09
CA ALA A 672 -0.63 -21.83 21.98
C ALA A 672 -0.18 -22.38 20.62
N ALA A 673 -0.72 -23.53 20.19
CA ALA A 673 -0.41 -24.13 18.89
C ALA A 673 -0.77 -23.21 17.71
N ARG A 674 -1.88 -22.46 17.79
CA ARG A 674 -2.26 -21.47 16.76
C ARG A 674 -1.20 -20.38 16.57
N HIS A 675 -0.50 -20.02 17.64
CA HIS A 675 0.58 -19.05 17.62
C HIS A 675 1.96 -19.71 17.54
N GLU A 676 2.03 -21.02 17.22
CA GLU A 676 3.27 -21.81 17.17
C GLU A 676 4.09 -21.73 18.47
N LEU A 677 3.40 -21.63 19.59
CA LEU A 677 4.00 -21.50 20.91
C LEU A 677 4.07 -22.87 21.57
N VAL A 678 5.20 -23.14 22.18
CA VAL A 678 5.45 -24.37 22.93
C VAL A 678 5.48 -24.07 24.42
N PRO A 679 5.05 -25.00 25.27
CA PRO A 679 5.22 -24.85 26.71
C PRO A 679 6.71 -24.87 27.05
N MET A 680 7.16 -23.86 27.77
CA MET A 680 8.51 -23.73 28.29
C MET A 680 8.44 -23.57 29.81
N THR A 681 9.43 -24.09 30.53
CA THR A 681 9.41 -24.04 32.01
C THR A 681 10.23 -22.87 32.50
N VAL A 682 9.66 -22.04 33.36
CA VAL A 682 10.42 -21.01 34.08
C VAL A 682 11.28 -21.70 35.12
N THR A 683 12.60 -21.55 35.04
CA THR A 683 13.55 -22.17 35.97
C THR A 683 14.04 -21.21 37.05
N GLU A 684 14.06 -19.90 36.76
CA GLU A 684 14.42 -18.86 37.73
C GLU A 684 13.56 -17.61 37.55
N ALA A 685 13.21 -16.94 38.66
CA ALA A 685 12.47 -15.68 38.62
C ALA A 685 12.75 -14.83 39.87
N TYR A 686 13.29 -13.62 39.69
CA TYR A 686 13.58 -12.68 40.79
C TYR A 686 13.57 -11.22 40.31
N ASP A 687 13.49 -10.27 41.23
CA ASP A 687 13.52 -8.84 40.89
C ASP A 687 14.96 -8.37 40.66
N LEU A 688 15.17 -7.62 39.58
CA LEU A 688 16.46 -7.01 39.20
C LEU A 688 16.68 -5.63 39.83
N THR A 689 15.63 -5.07 40.43
CA THR A 689 15.66 -3.76 41.08
C THR A 689 15.62 -3.90 42.59
N ALA A 690 16.20 -2.94 43.30
CA ALA A 690 16.15 -2.86 44.75
C ALA A 690 14.69 -2.87 45.27
N PRO A 691 14.46 -3.43 46.47
CA PRO A 691 13.19 -3.29 47.15
C PRO A 691 12.77 -1.82 47.21
N GLU A 692 11.50 -1.53 46.97
CA GLU A 692 10.90 -0.16 46.96
C GLU A 692 11.22 0.72 45.73
N HIS A 693 12.01 0.25 44.76
CA HIS A 693 12.19 0.98 43.50
C HIS A 693 10.84 1.12 42.75
N PRO A 694 10.43 2.32 42.30
CA PRO A 694 9.08 2.56 41.76
C PRO A 694 8.81 1.85 40.43
N ARG A 695 9.87 1.50 39.68
CA ARG A 695 9.79 0.76 38.42
C ARG A 695 10.44 -0.60 38.59
N THR A 696 9.64 -1.62 38.90
CA THR A 696 10.13 -2.98 39.07
C THR A 696 10.56 -3.57 37.73
N LYS A 697 11.75 -4.20 37.70
CA LYS A 697 12.20 -5.01 36.56
C LYS A 697 12.42 -6.44 37.03
N ARG A 698 11.90 -7.42 36.30
CA ARG A 698 11.90 -8.84 36.66
C ARG A 698 12.85 -9.61 35.75
N PHE A 699 13.67 -10.47 36.33
CA PHE A 699 14.43 -11.50 35.63
C PHE A 699 13.61 -12.78 35.51
N LEU A 700 13.67 -13.42 34.36
CA LEU A 700 13.12 -14.76 34.13
C LEU A 700 14.12 -15.60 33.35
N ARG A 701 14.40 -16.81 33.82
CA ARG A 701 15.09 -17.84 33.05
C ARG A 701 14.08 -18.89 32.61
N VAL A 702 14.11 -19.24 31.33
CA VAL A 702 13.16 -20.15 30.71
C VAL A 702 13.92 -21.27 30.01
N ALA A 703 13.62 -22.51 30.37
CA ALA A 703 14.20 -23.70 29.73
C ALA A 703 13.58 -23.92 28.35
N LEU A 704 14.44 -24.06 27.34
CA LEU A 704 14.05 -24.35 25.97
C LEU A 704 13.75 -25.84 25.81
N PRO A 705 12.69 -26.21 25.06
CA PRO A 705 12.43 -27.60 24.70
C PRO A 705 13.54 -28.18 23.82
N GLU A 706 13.64 -29.51 23.80
CA GLU A 706 14.59 -30.24 22.95
C GLU A 706 14.42 -29.84 21.47
N GLY A 707 15.54 -29.53 20.80
CA GLY A 707 15.56 -29.11 19.39
C GLY A 707 15.29 -27.62 19.15
N VAL A 708 14.87 -26.85 20.15
CA VAL A 708 14.72 -25.40 20.02
C VAL A 708 16.07 -24.73 20.24
N THR A 709 16.51 -23.96 19.26
CA THR A 709 17.75 -23.15 19.35
C THR A 709 17.41 -21.67 19.18
N TYR A 710 18.30 -20.83 19.70
CA TYR A 710 18.23 -19.38 19.54
C TYR A 710 19.61 -18.82 19.25
N ARG A 711 19.64 -17.59 18.75
CA ARG A 711 20.85 -16.80 18.62
C ARG A 711 20.75 -15.58 19.52
N THR A 712 21.91 -15.06 19.94
CA THR A 712 21.99 -13.82 20.70
C THR A 712 21.23 -12.70 20.01
N ALA A 713 20.53 -11.89 20.82
CA ALA A 713 19.62 -10.81 20.44
C ALA A 713 18.29 -11.25 19.79
N ASP A 714 18.01 -12.55 19.64
CA ASP A 714 16.67 -13.02 19.27
C ASP A 714 15.61 -12.59 20.30
N HIS A 715 14.35 -12.72 19.94
CA HIS A 715 13.22 -12.40 20.81
C HIS A 715 12.54 -13.67 21.29
N LEU A 716 12.03 -13.66 22.52
CA LEU A 716 11.06 -14.63 22.99
C LEU A 716 9.67 -14.02 22.88
N THR A 717 8.83 -14.63 22.07
CA THR A 717 7.43 -14.25 21.90
C THR A 717 6.57 -15.06 22.86
N VAL A 718 5.89 -14.41 23.79
CA VAL A 718 5.15 -15.04 24.89
C VAL A 718 3.64 -14.80 24.73
N LEU A 719 2.82 -15.83 24.93
CA LEU A 719 1.38 -15.67 25.12
C LEU A 719 1.09 -15.16 26.54
N PRO A 720 0.54 -13.96 26.70
CA PRO A 720 0.21 -13.46 28.03
C PRO A 720 -1.08 -14.07 28.56
N ALA A 721 -1.33 -13.88 29.85
CA ALA A 721 -2.61 -14.17 30.49
C ALA A 721 -3.07 -12.96 31.31
N ASN A 722 -4.37 -12.67 31.27
CA ASN A 722 -4.96 -11.67 32.15
C ASN A 722 -4.82 -12.09 33.61
N ALA A 723 -4.60 -11.11 34.49
CA ALA A 723 -4.44 -11.35 35.91
C ALA A 723 -5.75 -11.89 36.53
N PRO A 724 -5.70 -12.82 37.50
CA PRO A 724 -6.91 -13.41 38.09
C PRO A 724 -7.90 -12.39 38.64
N ASP A 725 -7.42 -11.32 39.28
CA ASP A 725 -8.23 -10.22 39.81
C ASP A 725 -8.93 -9.42 38.70
N LEU A 726 -8.26 -9.23 37.56
CA LEU A 726 -8.86 -8.60 36.38
C LEU A 726 -9.97 -9.46 35.77
N VAL A 727 -9.77 -10.78 35.74
CA VAL A 727 -10.79 -11.74 35.26
C VAL A 727 -12.00 -11.75 36.20
N ASP A 728 -11.79 -11.76 37.52
CA ASP A 728 -12.88 -11.74 38.49
C ASP A 728 -13.67 -10.41 38.44
N ARG A 729 -13.00 -9.28 38.18
CA ARG A 729 -13.65 -8.00 37.90
C ARG A 729 -14.51 -8.05 36.64
N ALA A 730 -14.00 -8.59 35.54
CA ALA A 730 -14.76 -8.72 34.30
C ALA A 730 -16.00 -9.62 34.47
N VAL A 731 -15.85 -10.75 35.17
CA VAL A 731 -16.97 -11.64 35.54
C VAL A 731 -18.04 -10.88 36.30
N THR A 732 -17.65 -10.05 37.27
CA THR A 732 -18.58 -9.25 38.09
C THR A 732 -19.24 -8.10 37.31
N ALA A 733 -18.47 -7.41 36.47
CA ALA A 733 -18.92 -6.26 35.69
C ALA A 733 -20.00 -6.67 34.68
N PHE A 734 -19.74 -7.73 33.92
CA PHE A 734 -20.66 -8.20 32.88
C PHE A 734 -21.71 -9.20 33.39
N GLY A 735 -21.52 -9.76 34.60
CA GLY A 735 -22.46 -10.69 35.23
C GLY A 735 -22.37 -12.11 34.67
N PHE A 736 -21.15 -12.57 34.40
CA PHE A 736 -20.92 -13.92 33.89
C PHE A 736 -20.92 -14.97 34.99
N ASP A 737 -21.30 -16.19 34.63
CA ASP A 737 -20.92 -17.38 35.39
C ASP A 737 -19.52 -17.82 34.92
N PRO A 738 -18.47 -17.74 35.77
CA PRO A 738 -17.10 -18.06 35.36
C PRO A 738 -16.90 -19.52 34.96
N ASP A 739 -17.75 -20.43 35.47
CA ASP A 739 -17.65 -21.87 35.23
C ASP A 739 -18.55 -22.34 34.08
N ALA A 740 -19.36 -21.44 33.51
CA ALA A 740 -20.14 -21.73 32.32
C ALA A 740 -19.22 -22.11 31.15
N VAL A 741 -19.55 -23.23 30.51
CA VAL A 741 -18.79 -23.76 29.36
C VAL A 741 -19.43 -23.25 28.08
N LEU A 742 -18.62 -22.57 27.27
CA LEU A 742 -19.02 -22.03 25.97
C LEU A 742 -18.47 -22.94 24.85
N ASP A 743 -19.33 -23.37 23.94
CA ASP A 743 -18.94 -23.95 22.63
C ASP A 743 -19.06 -22.84 21.58
N ILE A 744 -17.97 -22.09 21.39
CA ILE A 744 -17.92 -20.97 20.45
C ILE A 744 -17.53 -21.52 19.08
N ARG A 745 -18.39 -21.39 18.07
CA ARG A 745 -18.08 -21.80 16.69
C ARG A 745 -18.12 -20.58 15.78
N ALA A 746 -16.99 -20.28 15.15
CA ALA A 746 -16.94 -19.21 14.16
C ALA A 746 -17.75 -19.63 12.91
N THR A 747 -18.79 -18.88 12.59
CA THR A 747 -19.64 -19.09 11.39
C THR A 747 -18.97 -18.60 10.10
N HIS A 748 -17.89 -17.81 10.22
CA HIS A 748 -17.09 -17.30 9.10
C HIS A 748 -15.59 -17.32 9.44
N ARG A 749 -14.74 -17.78 8.51
CA ARG A 749 -13.28 -17.82 8.68
C ARG A 749 -12.66 -16.45 8.31
N ARG A 750 -12.36 -15.61 9.29
CA ARG A 750 -11.47 -14.43 9.17
C ARG A 750 -10.35 -14.54 10.22
N ARG A 751 -9.12 -14.11 9.89
CA ARG A 751 -7.94 -14.21 10.79
C ARG A 751 -8.09 -13.43 12.09
N ASP A 752 -8.84 -12.33 12.07
CA ASP A 752 -8.87 -11.35 13.15
C ASP A 752 -9.90 -11.67 14.25
N ARG A 753 -10.63 -12.79 14.13
CA ARG A 753 -11.66 -13.19 15.11
C ARG A 753 -11.16 -14.25 16.09
N LEU A 754 -11.81 -14.25 17.26
CA LEU A 754 -11.65 -15.22 18.33
C LEU A 754 -12.00 -16.63 17.81
N ALA A 755 -10.99 -17.40 17.42
CA ALA A 755 -11.16 -18.78 16.97
C ALA A 755 -10.96 -19.70 18.16
N VAL A 756 -12.06 -20.10 18.79
CA VAL A 756 -12.05 -21.23 19.73
C VAL A 756 -12.68 -22.41 19.00
N ASP A 757 -11.99 -23.53 18.91
CA ASP A 757 -12.43 -24.73 18.18
C ASP A 757 -12.87 -25.85 19.13
N ARG A 758 -13.02 -25.52 20.42
CA ARG A 758 -13.37 -26.45 21.50
C ARG A 758 -14.06 -25.75 22.66
N PRO A 759 -14.87 -26.47 23.45
CA PRO A 759 -15.50 -25.88 24.62
C PRO A 759 -14.47 -25.39 25.64
N LEU A 760 -14.71 -24.21 26.21
CA LEU A 760 -13.91 -23.61 27.27
C LEU A 760 -14.80 -22.91 28.28
N THR A 761 -14.34 -22.79 29.51
CA THR A 761 -15.03 -21.98 30.52
C THR A 761 -14.92 -20.50 30.21
N VAL A 762 -15.89 -19.69 30.66
CA VAL A 762 -15.79 -18.23 30.60
C VAL A 762 -14.49 -17.75 31.24
N ARG A 763 -14.09 -18.35 32.37
CA ARG A 763 -12.80 -18.05 33.01
C ARG A 763 -11.62 -18.26 32.05
N GLN A 764 -11.55 -19.40 31.36
CA GLN A 764 -10.49 -19.66 30.38
C GLN A 764 -10.51 -18.70 29.18
N LEU A 765 -11.69 -18.29 28.73
CA LEU A 765 -11.85 -17.29 27.67
C LEU A 765 -11.24 -15.95 28.12
N LEU A 766 -11.68 -15.44 29.27
CA LEU A 766 -11.25 -14.16 29.81
C LEU A 766 -9.78 -14.17 30.26
N THR A 767 -9.24 -15.30 30.72
CA THR A 767 -7.83 -15.39 31.13
C THR A 767 -6.88 -15.40 29.93
N HIS A 768 -7.19 -16.15 28.87
CA HIS A 768 -6.19 -16.47 27.84
C HIS A 768 -6.50 -15.95 26.44
N HIS A 769 -7.74 -15.59 26.12
CA HIS A 769 -8.14 -15.41 24.72
C HIS A 769 -8.56 -13.98 24.34
N VAL A 770 -8.92 -13.12 25.28
CA VAL A 770 -9.40 -11.75 25.01
C VAL A 770 -8.65 -10.70 25.83
N GLU A 771 -8.56 -9.47 25.30
CA GLU A 771 -7.99 -8.31 25.99
C GLU A 771 -9.06 -7.57 26.78
N LEU A 772 -8.79 -7.27 28.06
CA LEU A 772 -9.77 -6.70 28.99
C LEU A 772 -9.52 -5.24 29.34
N GLN A 773 -8.34 -4.72 29.00
CA GLN A 773 -7.91 -3.37 29.40
C GLN A 773 -7.87 -2.36 28.24
N GLU A 774 -8.46 -2.70 27.08
CA GLU A 774 -8.56 -1.81 25.94
C GLU A 774 -9.68 -0.77 26.09
N ARG A 775 -9.47 0.40 25.48
CA ARG A 775 -10.48 1.44 25.38
C ARG A 775 -11.42 1.13 24.21
N PRO A 776 -12.75 1.26 24.40
CA PRO A 776 -13.69 0.99 23.33
C PRO A 776 -13.64 2.09 22.27
N THR A 777 -13.67 1.68 21.00
CA THR A 777 -13.85 2.56 19.84
C THR A 777 -15.21 3.27 19.85
N ALA A 778 -15.38 4.30 19.02
CA ALA A 778 -16.65 5.01 18.89
C ALA A 778 -17.83 4.06 18.56
N ARG A 779 -17.59 3.07 17.68
CA ARG A 779 -18.57 2.04 17.35
C ARG A 779 -18.93 1.16 18.54
N GLN A 780 -17.93 0.69 19.30
CA GLN A 780 -18.17 -0.16 20.48
C GLN A 780 -18.92 0.60 21.59
N ARG A 781 -18.64 1.90 21.78
CA ARG A 781 -19.41 2.74 22.72
C ARG A 781 -20.88 2.91 22.30
N ALA A 782 -21.13 3.10 21.01
CA ALA A 782 -22.51 3.17 20.50
C ALA A 782 -23.28 1.87 20.73
N LEU A 783 -22.63 0.71 20.51
CA LEU A 783 -23.21 -0.61 20.78
C LEU A 783 -23.52 -0.82 22.27
N LEU A 784 -22.61 -0.39 23.16
CA LEU A 784 -22.88 -0.41 24.61
C LEU A 784 -24.07 0.47 24.99
N ALA A 785 -24.18 1.66 24.41
CA ALA A 785 -25.32 2.54 24.67
C ALA A 785 -26.64 1.88 24.19
N GLU A 786 -26.65 1.32 22.98
CA GLU A 786 -27.82 0.65 22.41
C GLU A 786 -28.28 -0.54 23.26
N ALA A 787 -27.34 -1.35 23.74
CA ALA A 787 -27.63 -2.52 24.55
C ALA A 787 -27.99 -2.21 26.01
N ASN A 788 -27.76 -0.97 26.49
CA ASN A 788 -28.08 -0.61 27.88
C ASN A 788 -29.60 -0.40 28.05
N PRO A 789 -30.28 -1.21 28.89
CA PRO A 789 -31.73 -1.13 29.08
C PRO A 789 -32.17 0.07 29.93
N CYS A 790 -31.23 0.74 30.62
CA CYS A 790 -31.50 1.87 31.50
C CYS A 790 -31.37 3.20 30.71
N PRO A 791 -32.48 3.95 30.49
CA PRO A 791 -32.45 5.18 29.71
C PRO A 791 -31.41 6.24 30.15
N PRO A 792 -31.22 6.54 31.46
CA PRO A 792 -30.21 7.51 31.88
C PRO A 792 -28.76 7.02 31.65
N GLU A 793 -28.47 5.74 31.87
CA GLU A 793 -27.14 5.17 31.60
C GLU A 793 -26.85 5.11 30.10
N ARG A 794 -27.85 4.75 29.28
CA ARG A 794 -27.74 4.81 27.82
C ARG A 794 -27.41 6.22 27.31
N ALA A 795 -28.07 7.23 27.86
CA ALA A 795 -27.79 8.63 27.50
C ALA A 795 -26.36 9.04 27.92
N ALA A 796 -25.91 8.59 29.10
CA ALA A 796 -24.55 8.83 29.56
C ALA A 796 -23.49 8.16 28.67
N LEU A 797 -23.71 6.89 28.27
CA LEU A 797 -22.85 6.15 27.34
C LEU A 797 -22.81 6.79 25.95
N ALA A 798 -23.95 7.26 25.44
CA ALA A 798 -24.04 7.94 24.14
C ALA A 798 -23.34 9.31 24.14
N ALA A 799 -23.21 9.95 25.30
CA ALA A 799 -22.56 11.24 25.46
C ALA A 799 -21.03 11.16 25.60
N LEU A 800 -20.45 9.94 25.63
CA LEU A 800 -19.00 9.76 25.78
C LEU A 800 -18.22 10.17 24.53
N THR A 801 -17.23 11.03 24.72
CA THR A 801 -16.33 11.54 23.67
C THR A 801 -15.21 10.54 23.35
N GLY A 802 -14.48 10.79 22.25
CA GLY A 802 -13.40 9.91 21.77
C GLY A 802 -12.18 9.82 22.67
N ASP A 803 -12.00 10.79 23.56
CA ASP A 803 -10.88 10.95 24.48
C ASP A 803 -11.15 10.37 25.89
N ASP A 804 -12.33 9.77 26.12
CA ASP A 804 -12.65 9.18 27.42
C ASP A 804 -11.58 8.14 27.85
N PRO A 805 -11.02 8.27 29.05
CA PRO A 805 -9.87 7.46 29.46
C PRO A 805 -10.23 6.04 29.91
N ARG A 806 -11.52 5.72 30.07
CA ARG A 806 -12.01 4.45 30.64
C ARG A 806 -11.96 3.30 29.63
N THR A 807 -11.64 2.12 30.14
CA THR A 807 -11.66 0.84 29.43
C THR A 807 -13.07 0.30 29.24
N LEU A 808 -13.24 -0.69 28.36
CA LEU A 808 -14.54 -1.35 28.14
C LEU A 808 -15.11 -1.90 29.46
N MET A 809 -14.25 -2.49 30.29
CA MET A 809 -14.60 -3.02 31.60
C MET A 809 -15.03 -1.92 32.59
N GLU A 810 -14.28 -0.81 32.67
CA GLU A 810 -14.64 0.32 33.55
C GLU A 810 -15.96 0.97 33.14
N LEU A 811 -16.27 1.02 31.84
CA LEU A 811 -17.58 1.48 31.38
C LEU A 811 -18.69 0.52 31.80
N ALA A 812 -18.46 -0.79 31.77
CA ALA A 812 -19.44 -1.77 32.28
C ALA A 812 -19.60 -1.68 33.82
N GLU A 813 -18.52 -1.41 34.56
CA GLU A 813 -18.57 -1.16 36.00
C GLU A 813 -19.37 0.11 36.36
N ASP A 814 -19.20 1.18 35.58
CA ASP A 814 -19.89 2.48 35.78
C ASP A 814 -21.37 2.47 35.37
N HIS A 815 -21.78 1.49 34.55
CA HIS A 815 -23.14 1.40 34.01
C HIS A 815 -23.73 0.00 34.31
N PRO A 816 -24.12 -0.24 35.58
CA PRO A 816 -24.49 -1.57 36.07
C PRO A 816 -25.72 -2.17 35.38
N ALA A 817 -26.54 -1.39 34.67
CA ALA A 817 -27.64 -1.94 33.89
C ALA A 817 -27.18 -2.73 32.65
N LEU A 818 -25.90 -2.62 32.25
CA LEU A 818 -25.29 -3.50 31.25
C LEU A 818 -25.10 -4.94 31.76
N ARG A 819 -25.07 -5.16 33.07
CA ARG A 819 -24.84 -6.48 33.67
C ARG A 819 -25.94 -7.45 33.24
N GLY A 820 -25.56 -8.51 32.53
CA GLY A 820 -26.49 -9.49 31.96
C GLY A 820 -27.34 -8.99 30.79
N ALA A 821 -27.14 -7.76 30.30
CA ALA A 821 -27.86 -7.20 29.16
C ALA A 821 -27.19 -7.49 27.80
N LEU A 822 -25.89 -7.81 27.81
CA LEU A 822 -25.11 -8.11 26.62
C LEU A 822 -25.13 -9.62 26.35
N ASP A 823 -25.52 -10.02 25.14
CA ASP A 823 -25.42 -11.42 24.72
C ASP A 823 -23.98 -11.78 24.30
N TRP A 824 -23.69 -13.09 24.24
CA TRP A 824 -22.36 -13.59 23.89
C TRP A 824 -21.87 -13.12 22.52
N PRO A 825 -22.67 -13.15 21.44
CA PRO A 825 -22.25 -12.63 20.15
C PRO A 825 -21.80 -11.16 20.20
N LEU A 826 -22.58 -10.28 20.85
CA LEU A 826 -22.23 -8.87 20.99
C LEU A 826 -20.96 -8.70 21.83
N LEU A 827 -20.83 -9.43 22.95
CA LEU A 827 -19.62 -9.39 23.78
C LEU A 827 -18.37 -9.81 23.02
N LEU A 828 -18.45 -10.86 22.20
CA LEU A 828 -17.34 -11.33 21.40
C LEU A 828 -16.98 -10.37 20.25
N ASP A 829 -17.92 -9.53 19.79
CA ASP A 829 -17.66 -8.43 18.85
C ASP A 829 -17.08 -7.19 19.56
N LEU A 830 -17.34 -7.02 20.86
CA LEU A 830 -16.80 -5.93 21.68
C LEU A 830 -15.38 -6.22 22.20
N LEU A 831 -15.04 -7.50 22.44
CA LEU A 831 -13.76 -7.92 23.01
C LEU A 831 -12.73 -8.28 21.94
N THR A 832 -11.54 -7.66 22.00
CA THR A 832 -10.44 -7.93 21.08
C THR A 832 -9.70 -9.21 21.47
N PRO A 833 -9.27 -10.07 20.52
CA PRO A 833 -8.43 -11.23 20.83
C PRO A 833 -7.07 -10.83 21.45
N LEU A 834 -6.63 -11.60 22.45
CA LEU A 834 -5.36 -11.39 23.14
C LEU A 834 -4.16 -11.73 22.24
N ARG A 835 -3.17 -10.83 22.13
CA ARG A 835 -2.02 -11.00 21.22
C ARG A 835 -0.76 -11.48 21.96
N PRO A 836 0.11 -12.32 21.35
CA PRO A 836 1.45 -12.57 21.90
C PRO A 836 2.30 -11.30 22.01
N ARG A 837 3.23 -11.25 22.97
CA ARG A 837 4.14 -10.12 23.23
C ARG A 837 5.59 -10.54 23.06
N HIS A 838 6.42 -9.67 22.47
CA HIS A 838 7.83 -9.93 22.20
C HIS A 838 8.73 -9.35 23.29
N TYR A 839 9.75 -10.11 23.69
CA TYR A 839 10.76 -9.71 24.67
C TYR A 839 12.15 -10.06 24.14
N SER A 840 13.10 -9.12 24.14
CA SER A 840 14.47 -9.42 23.72
C SER A 840 15.12 -10.41 24.68
N VAL A 841 15.73 -11.47 24.14
CA VAL A 841 16.48 -12.46 24.91
C VAL A 841 17.75 -11.82 25.45
N SER A 842 18.01 -12.02 26.74
CA SER A 842 19.14 -11.42 27.46
C SER A 842 20.28 -12.38 27.79
N SER A 843 20.28 -13.57 27.20
CA SER A 843 21.30 -14.61 27.34
C SER A 843 22.00 -14.90 26.01
N SER A 844 23.04 -15.72 26.07
CA SER A 844 23.77 -16.24 24.92
C SER A 844 23.75 -17.77 24.89
N PRO A 845 23.55 -18.39 23.72
CA PRO A 845 23.64 -19.84 23.56
C PRO A 845 25.07 -20.37 23.74
N ALA A 846 26.09 -19.51 23.67
CA ALA A 846 27.48 -19.89 23.95
C ALA A 846 27.72 -20.19 25.44
N VAL A 847 26.88 -19.66 26.33
CA VAL A 847 26.90 -19.94 27.77
C VAL A 847 25.96 -21.09 28.13
N ASP A 848 24.70 -20.98 27.71
CA ASP A 848 23.70 -22.03 27.90
C ASP A 848 22.71 -22.03 26.74
N ALA A 849 22.88 -22.98 25.82
CA ALA A 849 21.99 -23.15 24.67
C ALA A 849 20.61 -23.69 25.05
N GLY A 850 20.46 -24.28 26.25
CA GLY A 850 19.21 -24.87 26.72
C GLY A 850 18.31 -23.90 27.47
N HIS A 851 18.75 -22.66 27.71
CA HIS A 851 17.97 -21.65 28.43
C HIS A 851 18.00 -20.29 27.73
N VAL A 852 16.90 -19.55 27.85
CA VAL A 852 16.82 -18.14 27.51
C VAL A 852 16.53 -17.32 28.76
N ASP A 853 17.24 -16.20 28.90
CA ASP A 853 16.97 -15.22 29.95
C ASP A 853 16.14 -14.06 29.38
N LEU A 854 15.25 -13.48 30.20
CA LEU A 854 14.50 -12.27 29.89
C LEU A 854 14.66 -11.22 31.00
N MET A 855 14.68 -9.95 30.59
CA MET A 855 14.54 -8.81 31.49
C MET A 855 13.26 -8.05 31.16
N VAL A 856 12.30 -8.06 32.10
CA VAL A 856 10.95 -7.53 31.88
C VAL A 856 10.73 -6.30 32.75
N SER A 857 10.49 -5.15 32.13
CA SER A 857 10.04 -3.94 32.83
C SER A 857 8.56 -4.08 33.14
N VAL A 858 8.18 -4.08 34.41
CA VAL A 858 6.79 -4.29 34.81
C VAL A 858 6.02 -2.98 34.65
N LEU A 859 5.12 -2.94 33.68
CA LEU A 859 4.20 -1.82 33.53
C LEU A 859 3.12 -1.90 34.62
N ASP A 860 3.27 -1.09 35.65
CA ASP A 860 2.33 -0.97 36.76
C ASP A 860 2.25 0.51 37.19
N ALA A 861 1.13 1.16 36.89
CA ALA A 861 0.92 2.59 37.09
C ALA A 861 -0.52 2.88 37.52
N PRO A 862 -0.85 4.08 38.03
CA PRO A 862 -2.24 4.50 38.19
C PRO A 862 -3.00 4.39 36.86
N ALA A 863 -4.25 3.90 36.90
CA ALA A 863 -5.07 3.81 35.69
C ALA A 863 -5.33 5.21 35.10
N ARG A 864 -5.37 5.34 33.77
CA ARG A 864 -5.60 6.63 33.09
C ARG A 864 -6.97 7.23 33.45
N SER A 865 -7.94 6.40 33.84
CA SER A 865 -9.27 6.79 34.36
C SER A 865 -9.22 7.41 35.77
N GLY A 866 -8.08 7.30 36.47
CA GLY A 866 -7.96 7.61 37.89
C GLY A 866 -8.50 6.53 38.83
N LYS A 867 -9.08 5.44 38.31
CA LYS A 867 -9.68 4.35 39.10
C LYS A 867 -8.74 3.16 39.23
N GLY A 868 -8.07 3.07 40.37
CA GLY A 868 -7.18 1.94 40.68
C GLY A 868 -5.86 1.97 39.91
N ARG A 869 -5.30 0.80 39.64
CA ARG A 869 -4.00 0.63 38.98
C ARG A 869 -4.17 -0.10 37.65
N TYR A 870 -3.42 0.33 36.65
CA TYR A 870 -3.24 -0.35 35.39
C TYR A 870 -1.96 -1.19 35.45
N ARG A 871 -2.10 -2.48 35.19
CA ARG A 871 -0.99 -3.41 35.09
C ARG A 871 -0.98 -4.03 33.70
N GLY A 872 0.08 -3.82 32.93
CA GLY A 872 0.16 -4.28 31.54
C GLY A 872 0.01 -5.80 31.45
N THR A 873 -0.85 -6.29 30.55
CA THR A 873 -1.22 -7.72 30.45
C THR A 873 0.00 -8.63 30.22
N GLY A 874 0.94 -8.24 29.35
CA GLY A 874 2.16 -9.01 29.10
C GLY A 874 3.17 -8.99 30.24
N SER A 875 3.64 -7.79 30.62
CA SER A 875 4.65 -7.63 31.67
C SER A 875 4.13 -8.05 33.05
N GLY A 876 2.84 -7.85 33.31
CA GLY A 876 2.17 -8.26 34.53
C GLY A 876 2.09 -9.78 34.67
N HIS A 877 1.74 -10.48 33.58
CA HIS A 877 1.77 -11.94 33.51
C HIS A 877 3.17 -12.49 33.81
N LEU A 878 4.19 -12.02 33.08
CA LEU A 878 5.57 -12.46 33.28
C LEU A 878 6.09 -12.18 34.71
N ALA A 879 5.75 -11.04 35.30
CA ALA A 879 6.09 -10.72 36.68
C ALA A 879 5.43 -11.64 37.73
N SER A 880 4.30 -12.27 37.37
CA SER A 880 3.59 -13.20 38.25
C SER A 880 4.18 -14.61 38.25
N LEU A 881 5.00 -14.96 37.25
CA LEU A 881 5.58 -16.29 37.12
C LEU A 881 6.62 -16.59 38.22
N ARG A 882 6.72 -17.86 38.57
CA ARG A 882 7.63 -18.45 39.55
C ARG A 882 8.38 -19.64 38.96
N PRO A 883 9.53 -20.03 39.53
CA PRO A 883 10.20 -21.27 39.13
C PRO A 883 9.25 -22.46 39.20
N GLY A 884 9.20 -23.26 38.15
CA GLY A 884 8.27 -24.37 37.96
C GLY A 884 7.02 -24.04 37.15
N ASP A 885 6.70 -22.75 36.95
CA ASP A 885 5.56 -22.36 36.11
C ASP A 885 5.83 -22.61 34.62
N THR A 886 4.75 -22.83 33.87
CA THR A 886 4.81 -22.98 32.42
C THR A 886 4.45 -21.67 31.73
N VAL A 887 5.27 -21.26 30.78
CA VAL A 887 5.01 -20.15 29.87
C VAL A 887 4.91 -20.68 28.44
N PHE A 888 3.89 -20.26 27.69
CA PHE A 888 3.78 -20.60 26.28
C PHE A 888 4.52 -19.56 25.44
N ALA A 889 5.59 -19.99 24.77
CA ALA A 889 6.47 -19.09 24.05
C ALA A 889 7.08 -19.72 22.79
N ARG A 890 7.65 -18.87 21.93
CA ARG A 890 8.52 -19.28 20.83
C ARG A 890 9.69 -18.32 20.66
N VAL A 891 10.81 -18.84 20.20
CA VAL A 891 11.96 -18.04 19.78
C VAL A 891 11.66 -17.44 18.41
N GLN A 892 11.92 -16.14 18.26
CA GLN A 892 11.76 -15.39 17.02
C GLN A 892 13.09 -14.71 16.65
N PRO A 893 13.59 -14.88 15.42
CA PRO A 893 14.84 -14.24 15.01
C PRO A 893 14.75 -12.71 15.01
N CYS A 894 15.77 -12.03 15.53
CA CYS A 894 15.94 -10.60 15.30
C CYS A 894 16.47 -10.31 13.89
N ARG A 895 16.34 -9.04 13.46
CA ARG A 895 16.94 -8.53 12.20
C ARG A 895 18.43 -8.87 12.14
N ALA A 896 18.91 -9.36 11.01
CA ALA A 896 20.32 -9.73 10.84
C ALA A 896 21.27 -8.57 11.11
N ALA A 897 20.90 -7.35 10.71
CA ALA A 897 21.68 -6.14 10.96
C ALA A 897 21.89 -5.82 12.45
N PHE A 898 21.00 -6.27 13.34
CA PHE A 898 21.10 -6.00 14.78
C PHE A 898 22.00 -7.01 15.53
N ARG A 899 22.60 -7.96 14.81
CA ARG A 899 23.50 -8.96 15.42
C ARG A 899 24.90 -8.40 15.60
N ILE A 900 25.40 -8.51 16.81
CA ILE A 900 26.73 -8.05 17.17
C ILE A 900 27.74 -9.14 16.80
N HIS A 901 28.48 -8.90 15.72
CA HIS A 901 29.56 -9.78 15.28
C HIS A 901 30.88 -9.44 16.00
N GLY A 902 31.69 -10.46 16.29
CA GLY A 902 32.99 -10.29 16.97
C GLY A 902 34.12 -9.72 16.10
N SER A 903 33.85 -9.27 14.88
CA SER A 903 34.86 -8.93 13.87
C SER A 903 35.19 -7.44 13.73
N ALA A 904 34.43 -6.55 14.37
CA ALA A 904 34.63 -5.11 14.31
C ALA A 904 34.40 -4.46 15.69
N PRO A 905 34.92 -3.24 15.93
CA PRO A 905 34.63 -2.52 17.16
C PRO A 905 33.13 -2.19 17.27
N VAL A 906 32.61 -2.13 18.49
CA VAL A 906 31.16 -1.91 18.70
C VAL A 906 30.87 -0.91 19.80
N VAL A 907 29.80 -0.14 19.62
CA VAL A 907 29.25 0.80 20.60
C VAL A 907 27.81 0.39 20.88
N MET A 908 27.58 -0.23 22.04
CA MET A 908 26.26 -0.67 22.50
C MET A 908 25.68 0.40 23.43
N ILE A 909 24.45 0.83 23.17
CA ILE A 909 23.80 1.92 23.92
C ILE A 909 22.41 1.46 24.35
N ALA A 910 22.23 1.33 25.66
CA ALA A 910 20.99 0.87 26.26
C ALA A 910 20.53 1.70 27.44
N ALA A 911 19.23 1.72 27.67
CA ALA A 911 18.64 2.20 28.92
C ALA A 911 17.60 1.20 29.45
N GLY A 912 17.63 0.97 30.76
CA GLY A 912 16.72 0.03 31.43
C GLY A 912 16.77 -1.38 30.84
N THR A 913 15.61 -1.93 30.46
CA THR A 913 15.55 -3.29 29.88
C THR A 913 16.06 -3.36 28.43
N GLY A 914 16.38 -2.22 27.81
CA GLY A 914 17.13 -2.20 26.54
C GLY A 914 18.52 -2.85 26.63
N LEU A 915 19.02 -3.13 27.85
CA LEU A 915 20.23 -3.91 28.07
C LEU A 915 20.11 -5.36 27.59
N ALA A 916 18.89 -5.89 27.42
CA ALA A 916 18.64 -7.30 27.13
C ALA A 916 19.53 -7.89 26.02
N PRO A 917 19.42 -7.46 24.75
CA PRO A 917 20.22 -8.05 23.68
C PRO A 917 21.74 -7.87 23.91
N PHE A 918 22.15 -6.78 24.57
CA PHE A 918 23.56 -6.50 24.84
C PHE A 918 24.13 -7.35 25.96
N ARG A 919 23.35 -7.73 26.97
CA ARG A 919 23.79 -8.72 27.98
C ARG A 919 24.16 -10.05 27.31
N GLY A 920 23.35 -10.52 26.36
CA GLY A 920 23.67 -11.70 25.57
C GLY A 920 24.96 -11.51 24.74
N ALA A 921 25.13 -10.35 24.09
CA ALA A 921 26.34 -10.06 23.32
C ALA A 921 27.60 -9.95 24.19
N VAL A 922 27.48 -9.43 25.41
CA VAL A 922 28.55 -9.42 26.42
C VAL A 922 28.93 -10.85 26.78
N ALA A 923 27.95 -11.73 27.01
CA ALA A 923 28.18 -13.13 27.30
C ALA A 923 28.89 -13.88 26.15
N ASP A 924 28.51 -13.63 24.89
CA ASP A 924 29.22 -14.16 23.71
C ASP A 924 30.70 -13.75 23.70
N ARG A 925 30.97 -12.48 24.01
CA ARG A 925 32.33 -11.93 24.03
C ARG A 925 33.15 -12.51 25.19
N VAL A 926 32.58 -12.63 26.38
CA VAL A 926 33.24 -13.29 27.52
C VAL A 926 33.59 -14.74 27.17
N ALA A 927 32.66 -15.49 26.56
CA ALA A 927 32.90 -16.86 26.11
C ALA A 927 34.01 -16.95 25.04
N ALA A 928 33.99 -16.07 24.04
CA ALA A 928 35.02 -16.00 23.00
C ALA A 928 36.41 -15.68 23.58
N ARG A 929 36.48 -14.77 24.55
CA ARG A 929 37.74 -14.43 25.23
C ARG A 929 38.26 -15.57 26.10
N ALA A 930 37.37 -16.27 26.81
CA ALA A 930 37.73 -17.47 27.55
C ALA A 930 38.27 -18.59 26.63
N ALA A 931 37.80 -18.64 25.37
CA ALA A 931 38.31 -19.51 24.32
C ALA A 931 39.61 -19.01 23.65
N GLY A 932 40.17 -17.88 24.10
CA GLY A 932 41.44 -17.33 23.61
C GLY A 932 41.34 -16.41 22.40
N ALA A 933 40.14 -15.95 22.02
CA ALA A 933 39.98 -15.00 20.91
C ALA A 933 40.47 -13.60 21.29
N GLU A 934 41.17 -12.94 20.37
CA GLU A 934 41.42 -11.50 20.45
C GLU A 934 40.15 -10.75 20.03
N LEU A 935 39.67 -9.85 20.89
CA LEU A 935 38.40 -9.14 20.67
C LEU A 935 38.65 -7.68 20.28
N PRO A 936 37.95 -7.16 19.25
CA PRO A 936 37.98 -5.73 18.95
C PRO A 936 37.30 -4.93 20.09
N PRO A 937 37.60 -3.63 20.24
CA PRO A 937 37.01 -2.79 21.30
C PRO A 937 35.48 -2.82 21.33
N ALA A 938 34.89 -2.81 22.52
CA ALA A 938 33.44 -2.78 22.70
C ALA A 938 33.06 -1.86 23.86
N LEU A 939 32.37 -0.76 23.56
CA LEU A 939 31.80 0.15 24.55
C LEU A 939 30.37 -0.28 24.88
N LEU A 940 30.00 -0.28 26.16
CA LEU A 940 28.62 -0.49 26.62
C LEU A 940 28.15 0.70 27.45
N TYR A 941 27.40 1.60 26.81
CA TYR A 941 26.68 2.69 27.48
C TYR A 941 25.38 2.16 28.07
N PHE A 942 25.23 2.24 29.39
CA PHE A 942 24.05 1.74 30.08
C PHE A 942 23.42 2.77 31.02
N GLY A 943 22.17 3.14 30.71
CA GLY A 943 21.37 4.10 31.47
C GLY A 943 20.45 3.44 32.48
N CYS A 944 20.55 3.87 33.74
CA CYS A 944 19.63 3.50 34.82
C CYS A 944 19.46 4.68 35.79
N ASP A 945 18.61 4.53 36.81
CA ASP A 945 18.33 5.60 37.75
C ASP A 945 19.47 5.79 38.74
N ALA A 946 19.90 4.72 39.40
CA ALA A 946 20.95 4.77 40.42
C ALA A 946 21.73 3.44 40.52
N PRO A 947 23.01 3.49 40.94
CA PRO A 947 23.90 2.31 40.98
C PRO A 947 23.44 1.21 41.94
N ASP A 948 22.72 1.58 42.99
CA ASP A 948 22.19 0.70 44.04
C ASP A 948 20.69 0.40 43.89
N ALA A 949 20.03 0.96 42.87
CA ALA A 949 18.59 0.83 42.68
C ALA A 949 18.20 -0.09 41.50
N ASP A 950 18.69 0.19 40.29
CA ASP A 950 18.25 -0.51 39.08
C ASP A 950 19.37 -0.74 38.06
N PHE A 951 20.62 -0.79 38.53
CA PHE A 951 21.78 -1.23 37.74
C PHE A 951 21.73 -2.74 37.52
N LEU A 952 20.97 -3.13 36.49
CA LEU A 952 20.70 -4.54 36.14
C LEU A 952 22.01 -5.27 35.86
N HIS A 953 22.18 -6.44 36.48
CA HIS A 953 23.35 -7.32 36.27
C HIS A 953 24.71 -6.62 36.50
N ALA A 954 24.79 -5.63 37.41
CA ALA A 954 26.00 -4.84 37.64
C ALA A 954 27.26 -5.68 37.93
N GLY A 955 27.13 -6.76 38.72
CA GLY A 955 28.26 -7.67 39.00
C GLY A 955 28.79 -8.34 37.74
N GLU A 956 27.89 -8.95 36.95
CA GLU A 956 28.21 -9.62 35.68
C GLU A 956 28.87 -8.67 34.68
N LEU A 957 28.35 -7.43 34.55
CA LEU A 957 28.93 -6.44 33.63
C LEU A 957 30.31 -5.95 34.08
N ARG A 958 30.54 -5.80 35.39
CA ARG A 958 31.86 -5.44 35.94
C ARG A 958 32.88 -6.57 35.75
N ASP A 959 32.46 -7.82 35.93
CA ASP A 959 33.33 -8.97 35.68
C ASP A 959 33.71 -9.05 34.19
N ALA A 960 32.75 -8.76 33.28
CA ALA A 960 33.01 -8.67 31.85
C ALA A 960 34.00 -7.55 31.50
N GLU A 961 33.92 -6.39 32.17
CA GLU A 961 34.89 -5.30 32.03
C GLU A 961 36.29 -5.69 32.54
N VAL A 962 36.39 -6.31 33.72
CA VAL A 962 37.67 -6.81 34.27
C VAL A 962 38.30 -7.86 33.36
N SER A 963 37.48 -8.72 32.75
CA SER A 963 37.95 -9.67 31.75
C SER A 963 38.45 -9.00 30.48
N GLY A 964 38.09 -7.74 30.22
CA GLY A 964 38.36 -6.98 29.01
C GLY A 964 37.43 -7.30 27.84
N ALA A 965 36.31 -8.01 28.08
CA ALA A 965 35.33 -8.31 27.05
C ALA A 965 34.60 -7.04 26.56
N ILE A 966 34.38 -6.07 27.46
CA ILE A 966 33.78 -4.77 27.19
C ILE A 966 34.45 -3.67 28.00
N SER A 967 34.08 -2.43 27.70
CA SER A 967 34.37 -1.21 28.44
C SER A 967 33.03 -0.63 28.90
N LEU A 968 32.74 -0.66 30.20
CA LEU A 968 31.41 -0.33 30.74
C LEU A 968 31.29 1.17 31.00
N ARG A 969 30.18 1.78 30.58
CA ARG A 969 29.91 3.23 30.66
C ARG A 969 28.53 3.50 31.25
N PRO A 970 28.36 3.41 32.59
CA PRO A 970 27.07 3.67 33.20
C PRO A 970 26.70 5.16 33.16
N ALA A 971 25.41 5.45 33.07
CA ALA A 971 24.84 6.78 33.27
C ALA A 971 23.66 6.67 34.26
N PHE A 972 23.73 7.42 35.36
CA PHE A 972 22.76 7.37 36.44
C PHE A 972 21.93 8.65 36.48
N SER A 973 20.63 8.57 36.21
CA SER A 973 19.80 9.78 36.14
C SER A 973 19.50 10.42 37.49
N ALA A 974 19.50 9.64 38.57
CA ALA A 974 19.28 10.12 39.94
C ALA A 974 20.58 10.42 40.69
N ALA A 975 21.73 9.92 40.21
CA ALA A 975 23.06 10.18 40.76
C ALA A 975 24.11 10.45 39.65
N PRO A 976 23.98 11.54 38.86
CA PRO A 976 24.81 11.77 37.69
C PRO A 976 26.30 11.86 38.02
N GLU A 977 27.13 11.11 37.29
CA GLU A 977 28.60 11.22 37.37
C GLU A 977 29.09 12.21 36.32
N ASN A 978 29.96 13.16 36.72
CA ASN A 978 30.54 14.17 35.83
C ASN A 978 29.49 14.95 34.99
N GLY A 979 28.27 15.11 35.51
CA GLY A 979 27.17 15.80 34.83
C GLY A 979 26.40 14.95 33.80
N ALA A 980 26.78 13.69 33.57
CA ALA A 980 26.11 12.82 32.61
C ALA A 980 24.86 12.14 33.22
N VAL A 981 23.70 12.78 33.03
CA VAL A 981 22.40 12.28 33.55
C VAL A 981 21.87 11.06 32.78
N PHE A 982 22.08 11.01 31.46
CA PHE A 982 21.58 9.93 30.59
C PHE A 982 22.67 9.46 29.63
N VAL A 983 22.48 8.31 28.99
CA VAL A 983 23.48 7.70 28.10
C VAL A 983 23.95 8.63 26.99
N GLN A 984 23.06 9.43 26.41
CA GLN A 984 23.43 10.39 25.37
C GLN A 984 24.36 11.50 25.90
N HIS A 985 24.24 11.88 27.18
CA HIS A 985 25.17 12.83 27.80
C HIS A 985 26.54 12.21 28.04
N ARG A 986 26.59 10.92 28.40
CA ARG A 986 27.86 10.21 28.59
C ARG A 986 28.58 9.96 27.26
N VAL A 987 27.84 9.57 26.23
CA VAL A 987 28.35 9.46 24.85
C VAL A 987 28.95 10.79 24.39
N ALA A 988 28.27 11.91 24.64
CA ALA A 988 28.78 13.23 24.31
C ALA A 988 30.04 13.61 25.12
N ALA A 989 30.07 13.30 26.42
CA ALA A 989 31.24 13.56 27.26
C ALA A 989 32.49 12.74 26.86
N GLU A 990 32.28 11.58 26.22
CA GLU A 990 33.33 10.67 25.74
C GLU A 990 33.45 10.70 24.21
N ALA A 991 33.05 11.83 23.61
CA ALA A 991 33.03 12.06 22.17
C ALA A 991 34.33 11.66 21.45
N ASP A 992 35.50 11.94 22.04
CA ASP A 992 36.80 11.60 21.45
C ASP A 992 36.93 10.09 21.16
N GLU A 993 36.68 9.26 22.17
CA GLU A 993 36.80 7.79 22.09
C GLU A 993 35.74 7.22 21.12
N VAL A 994 34.51 7.72 21.19
CA VAL A 994 33.42 7.28 20.29
C VAL A 994 33.74 7.63 18.84
N TRP A 995 34.28 8.81 18.57
CA TRP A 995 34.65 9.25 17.23
C TRP A 995 35.78 8.41 16.64
N GLU A 996 36.86 8.17 17.39
CA GLU A 996 37.97 7.32 16.96
C GLU A 996 37.51 5.89 16.61
N LEU A 997 36.59 5.34 17.41
CA LEU A 997 36.00 4.03 17.12
C LEU A 997 35.19 4.06 15.82
N LEU A 998 34.38 5.10 15.59
CA LEU A 998 33.62 5.25 14.35
C LEU A 998 34.54 5.37 13.11
N GLU A 999 35.66 6.08 13.22
CA GLU A 999 36.66 6.15 12.14
C GLU A 999 37.31 4.79 11.88
N SER A 1000 37.49 3.97 12.92
CA SER A 1000 38.01 2.60 12.81
C SER A 1000 37.00 1.55 12.28
N GLY A 1001 35.80 1.99 11.88
CA GLY A 1001 34.77 1.10 11.33
C GLY A 1001 33.80 0.54 12.36
N ALA A 1002 33.70 1.16 13.55
CA ALA A 1002 32.78 0.69 14.60
C ALA A 1002 31.33 0.66 14.14
N ARG A 1003 30.57 -0.26 14.74
CA ARG A 1003 29.10 -0.35 14.62
C ARG A 1003 28.42 0.06 15.91
N VAL A 1004 27.38 0.85 15.80
CA VAL A 1004 26.57 1.37 16.89
C VAL A 1004 25.25 0.60 16.96
N TYR A 1005 24.90 0.14 18.15
CA TYR A 1005 23.64 -0.55 18.41
C TYR A 1005 22.91 0.15 19.53
N VAL A 1006 21.64 0.51 19.29
CA VAL A 1006 20.79 1.20 20.27
C VAL A 1006 19.59 0.33 20.61
N CYS A 1007 19.33 0.10 21.89
CA CYS A 1007 18.17 -0.66 22.36
C CYS A 1007 17.53 -0.04 23.60
N GLY A 1008 16.21 0.11 23.60
CA GLY A 1008 15.46 0.67 24.72
C GLY A 1008 14.27 1.53 24.29
N ASP A 1009 14.04 2.64 25.00
CA ASP A 1009 12.89 3.54 24.78
C ASP A 1009 12.99 4.28 23.43
N GLY A 1010 12.11 3.90 22.50
CA GLY A 1010 12.03 4.52 21.18
C GLY A 1010 11.39 5.91 21.18
N ALA A 1011 10.65 6.28 22.22
CA ALA A 1011 9.98 7.58 22.29
C ALA A 1011 10.88 8.72 22.77
N ARG A 1012 11.89 8.41 23.61
CA ARG A 1012 12.75 9.44 24.23
C ARG A 1012 14.24 9.15 24.15
N MET A 1013 14.67 7.93 24.50
CA MET A 1013 16.10 7.60 24.56
C MET A 1013 16.72 7.56 23.16
N ALA A 1014 16.12 6.82 22.22
CA ALA A 1014 16.66 6.69 20.87
C ALA A 1014 16.77 8.04 20.12
N PRO A 1015 15.75 8.93 20.13
CA PRO A 1015 15.91 10.29 19.60
C PRO A 1015 17.03 11.08 20.29
N GLY A 1016 17.16 10.97 21.62
CA GLY A 1016 18.23 11.63 22.36
C GLY A 1016 19.63 11.14 22.00
N VAL A 1017 19.80 9.84 21.77
CA VAL A 1017 21.06 9.25 21.31
C VAL A 1017 21.37 9.68 19.88
N ARG A 1018 20.39 9.69 18.98
CA ARG A 1018 20.56 10.23 17.62
C ARG A 1018 21.09 11.66 17.66
N GLU A 1019 20.52 12.52 18.49
CA GLU A 1019 20.97 13.90 18.63
C GLU A 1019 22.38 14.02 19.21
N ALA A 1020 22.78 13.16 20.16
CA ALA A 1020 24.16 13.13 20.63
C ALA A 1020 25.16 12.72 19.55
N PHE A 1021 24.81 11.76 18.69
CA PHE A 1021 25.64 11.40 17.54
C PHE A 1021 25.71 12.52 16.49
N ARG A 1022 24.60 13.22 16.26
CA ARG A 1022 24.60 14.40 15.39
C ARG A 1022 25.47 15.52 15.96
N ALA A 1023 25.37 15.79 17.26
CA ALA A 1023 26.22 16.76 17.96
C ALA A 1023 27.71 16.38 17.87
N LEU A 1024 28.03 15.10 18.09
CA LEU A 1024 29.36 14.55 17.94
C LEU A 1024 29.93 14.86 16.54
N TYR A 1025 29.18 14.58 15.48
CA TYR A 1025 29.62 14.87 14.12
C TYR A 1025 29.90 16.36 13.89
N ARG A 1026 29.02 17.25 14.37
CA ARG A 1026 29.17 18.71 14.23
C ARG A 1026 30.44 19.21 14.92
N GLU A 1027 30.75 18.68 16.09
CA GLU A 1027 31.94 19.08 16.85
C GLU A 1027 33.24 18.58 16.21
N ARG A 1028 33.21 17.39 15.60
CA ARG A 1028 34.43 16.73 15.07
C ARG A 1028 34.70 16.97 13.61
N THR A 1029 33.70 17.47 12.87
CA THR A 1029 33.84 17.75 11.44
C THR A 1029 33.90 19.26 11.21
N PRO A 1030 35.03 19.82 10.72
CA PRO A 1030 35.12 21.24 10.38
C PRO A 1030 34.04 21.65 9.37
N GLY A 1031 33.17 22.58 9.76
CA GLY A 1031 32.04 23.01 8.95
C GLY A 1031 30.81 22.08 8.99
N GLY A 1032 30.76 21.13 9.92
CA GLY A 1032 29.60 20.27 10.14
C GLY A 1032 28.40 21.05 10.67
N ASP A 1033 27.34 21.17 9.86
CA ASP A 1033 26.04 21.70 10.26
C ASP A 1033 25.05 20.56 10.61
N ASP A 1034 23.86 20.93 11.09
CA ASP A 1034 22.80 19.97 11.46
C ASP A 1034 22.41 19.05 10.30
N ALA A 1035 22.41 19.57 9.07
CA ALA A 1035 22.06 18.81 7.88
C ALA A 1035 23.14 17.78 7.51
N ALA A 1036 24.43 18.14 7.65
CA ALA A 1036 25.55 17.24 7.43
C ALA A 1036 25.60 16.14 8.51
N ALA A 1037 25.32 16.48 9.76
CA ALA A 1037 25.21 15.53 10.86
C ALA A 1037 24.06 14.54 10.68
N GLY A 1038 22.91 15.01 10.18
CA GLY A 1038 21.78 14.16 9.81
C GLY A 1038 22.15 13.16 8.72
N ARG A 1039 22.71 13.63 7.60
CA ARG A 1039 23.15 12.78 6.48
C ARG A 1039 24.21 11.75 6.89
N TRP A 1040 25.17 12.15 7.73
CA TRP A 1040 26.19 11.23 8.24
C TRP A 1040 25.56 10.10 9.06
N LEU A 1041 24.64 10.43 9.97
CA LEU A 1041 23.95 9.43 10.78
C LEU A 1041 23.08 8.51 9.91
N ASP A 1042 22.35 9.05 8.94
CA ASP A 1042 21.52 8.27 8.01
C ASP A 1042 22.38 7.37 7.11
N GLY A 1043 23.58 7.84 6.71
CA GLY A 1043 24.58 7.02 6.03
C GLY A 1043 25.05 5.85 6.88
N LEU A 1044 25.36 6.08 8.16
CA LEU A 1044 25.68 4.99 9.09
C LEU A 1044 24.52 4.00 9.23
N VAL A 1045 23.27 4.45 9.20
CA VAL A 1045 22.08 3.58 9.23
C VAL A 1045 21.98 2.74 7.95
N ALA A 1046 22.12 3.36 6.77
CA ALA A 1046 22.06 2.68 5.48
C ALA A 1046 23.16 1.61 5.32
N GLU A 1047 24.36 1.89 5.84
CA GLU A 1047 25.50 0.96 5.86
C GLU A 1047 25.36 -0.16 6.92
N GLY A 1048 24.31 -0.15 7.75
CA GLY A 1048 24.15 -1.09 8.86
C GLY A 1048 25.19 -0.90 9.97
N ARG A 1049 25.78 0.30 10.06
CA ARG A 1049 26.75 0.72 11.08
C ARG A 1049 26.11 1.46 12.24
N TYR A 1050 24.86 1.89 12.12
CA TYR A 1050 24.04 2.39 13.22
C TYR A 1050 22.69 1.67 13.16
N VAL A 1051 22.40 0.82 14.14
CA VAL A 1051 21.24 -0.08 14.13
C VAL A 1051 20.46 0.05 15.42
N GLU A 1052 19.13 0.09 15.31
CA GLU A 1052 18.25 0.25 16.46
C GLU A 1052 17.28 -0.93 16.59
N ASP A 1053 17.09 -1.40 17.82
CA ASP A 1053 16.01 -2.31 18.25
C ASP A 1053 15.26 -1.63 19.40
N VAL A 1054 14.38 -0.69 19.05
CA VAL A 1054 13.73 0.23 20.00
C VAL A 1054 12.23 -0.01 20.02
N TYR A 1055 11.64 0.13 21.21
CA TYR A 1055 10.22 -0.14 21.46
C TYR A 1055 9.57 1.11 22.05
N ALA A 1056 8.37 1.43 21.58
CA ALA A 1056 7.51 2.44 22.21
C ALA A 1056 6.45 1.72 23.06
N ALA A 1057 6.29 2.14 24.31
CA ALA A 1057 5.13 1.75 25.10
C ALA A 1057 3.91 2.58 24.66
N GLY A 1058 2.80 1.92 24.31
CA GLY A 1058 1.51 2.58 23.99
C GLY A 1058 0.77 3.13 25.21
#